data_AF-A0A3G9K2H1-F1
#
_entry.id   AF-A0A3G9K2H1-F1
#
_cell.length_a   1.000
_cell.length_b   1.000
_cell.length_c   1.000
_cell.angle_alpha   90.00
_cell.angle_beta   90.00
_cell.angle_gamma   90.00
#
_symmetry.space_group_name_H-M   'P 1'
#
loop_
_entity.id
_entity.type
_entity.pdbx_description
1 polymer ?
#
loop_
_entity_poly.entity_id
_entity_poly.type
_entity_poly.pdbx_seq_one_letter_code
_entity_poly.pdbx_strand_id
1 'polypeptide(L)'
;MSTTSRKAAAFIAALALGGSLSVASVAVPRLAWADDAISTESAAPTDEVSAAGNQEPEAPASDVPEEPVEQPKQGWQNEDGTRRYYDENGSIHKGWLHLDGAWYWLNETTGNMATGWQYVNGSWYWLDPVSGVMATDRTDCNGSWSDFSASGAWSGYASGWDLRDGAWHWLENGGQLARGWRYVNGSWYWMDDSGAMRTGWVSISGSRYHLSASGAMDSGWLLDGGNWYWLDQSNGDMRTDWQWIGGRWYWADPETGICAQNETREIGPELYAFDSSCAMGQSGWVLANNTWYWAGQSGALESGWHYVGGSWYWMDHQSKAMATGLLDFNGTKYYMMPSGAMATGWAYDQTENCWYYATNSSSDGHLLTGWQWIDGAWYWMDSTTAKMQTGWLSVGGKTYHLSNSGSMDSSCWIDDSDGSSSLLGSDGALTTKIVDNKVTMYNGSDGSKPSDGLTQIGGAWFYLIDSTIQHGAIDIDGTTHLFDEKTGRAVTGWHTDENGARYHYDEKGVKQVDCWVLDGSWYLLGQDGSPLTGWQNRGGAYYYLDPSSGAMKTGWLKTDGDWYWLDTTSGAMKTGWVWDGANWYYMNASGRMQTGWLNLSGTWYWLDTTSGAMGTGWIWDGGAYYFCASDGHWIDVNVQWQDMFNWAQDYSSATNYLILVDTQNCRVGIYYGRYGAWAPVKEFICSPGAPSTPTVKGQFTVQDKGYVFGHGYSCYYYTQFYIDYLFHSVLYYQDTFRIQDGRLGQHLSHGCVRLAIDNAKWIYDNIPRGTKVVVW
;
A
#
# COMPACT_ATOMS: atom_id res chain seq x y z
N MET A 1 -25.37 34.81 -16.72
CA MET A 1 -25.17 33.43 -17.21
C MET A 1 -24.13 32.81 -16.30
N SER A 2 -24.43 31.67 -15.66
CA SER A 2 -23.49 30.96 -14.79
C SER A 2 -23.56 29.46 -15.07
N THR A 3 -22.41 28.80 -15.13
CA THR A 3 -22.26 27.38 -15.44
C THR A 3 -21.40 26.72 -14.37
N THR A 4 -22.04 26.24 -13.31
CA THR A 4 -21.37 25.53 -12.20
C THR A 4 -21.09 24.07 -12.57
N SER A 5 -19.85 23.78 -12.93
CA SER A 5 -19.38 22.40 -13.12
C SER A 5 -19.14 21.72 -11.77
N ARG A 6 -19.75 20.54 -11.57
CA ARG A 6 -19.58 19.73 -10.37
C ARG A 6 -18.26 18.96 -10.44
N LYS A 7 -17.43 19.02 -9.38
CA LYS A 7 -16.39 18.01 -9.14
C LYS A 7 -17.00 16.88 -8.30
N ALA A 8 -16.78 15.64 -8.72
CA ALA A 8 -17.17 14.45 -7.95
C ALA A 8 -15.95 13.90 -7.20
N ALA A 9 -16.13 13.53 -5.93
CA ALA A 9 -15.16 12.78 -5.15
C ALA A 9 -15.65 11.34 -5.00
N ALA A 10 -14.80 10.36 -5.32
CA ALA A 10 -15.13 8.95 -5.21
C ALA A 10 -14.54 8.38 -3.91
N PHE A 11 -15.39 8.06 -2.94
CA PHE A 11 -15.03 7.20 -1.82
C PHE A 11 -15.13 5.73 -2.26
N ILE A 12 -14.08 4.95 -2.02
CA ILE A 12 -14.13 3.48 -2.11
C ILE A 12 -13.94 2.93 -0.70
N ALA A 13 -14.98 2.26 -0.19
CA ALA A 13 -14.90 1.48 1.03
C ALA A 13 -14.58 0.02 0.68
N ALA A 14 -13.64 -0.60 1.39
CA ALA A 14 -13.31 -2.01 1.30
C ALA A 14 -13.68 -2.72 2.61
N LEU A 15 -14.51 -3.76 2.52
CA LEU A 15 -14.84 -4.60 3.68
C LEU A 15 -13.70 -5.58 3.99
N ALA A 16 -13.51 -5.89 5.26
CA ALA A 16 -12.57 -6.91 5.72
C ALA A 16 -13.30 -8.24 6.01
N LEU A 17 -12.75 -9.35 5.50
CA LEU A 17 -12.96 -10.77 5.87
C LEU A 17 -12.15 -11.61 4.85
N GLY A 18 -11.31 -12.59 5.20
CA GLY A 18 -10.76 -12.96 6.50
C GLY A 18 -9.95 -14.28 6.41
N GLY A 19 -8.80 -14.36 7.08
CA GLY A 19 -8.12 -15.61 7.47
C GLY A 19 -7.38 -16.45 6.40
N SER A 20 -6.05 -16.38 6.39
CA SER A 20 -5.18 -17.51 6.79
C SER A 20 -3.69 -17.11 6.75
N LEU A 21 -2.92 -17.53 7.75
CA LEU A 21 -1.47 -17.29 7.85
C LEU A 21 -0.74 -18.62 8.07
N SER A 22 0.32 -18.85 7.31
CA SER A 22 1.31 -19.91 7.56
C SER A 22 2.65 -19.26 7.91
N VAL A 23 3.13 -19.46 9.14
CA VAL A 23 4.41 -18.91 9.62
C VAL A 23 5.43 -20.04 9.72
N ALA A 24 6.63 -19.81 9.19
CA ALA A 24 7.82 -20.60 9.47
C ALA A 24 8.84 -19.70 10.18
N SER A 25 9.30 -20.10 11.36
CA SER A 25 10.08 -19.28 12.28
C SER A 25 11.59 -19.49 12.15
N VAL A 26 12.35 -18.40 12.17
CA VAL A 26 13.80 -18.42 12.41
C VAL A 26 14.08 -18.75 13.89
N ALA A 27 15.11 -19.56 14.17
CA ALA A 27 15.60 -19.81 15.51
C ALA A 27 17.14 -19.84 15.54
N VAL A 28 17.73 -19.43 16.68
CA VAL A 28 19.17 -19.19 16.86
C VAL A 28 19.75 -20.26 17.81
N PRO A 29 20.95 -20.83 17.54
CA PRO A 29 21.61 -21.73 18.49
C PRO A 29 22.27 -20.95 19.64
N ARG A 30 22.25 -21.53 20.85
CA ARG A 30 22.90 -21.00 22.05
C ARG A 30 23.65 -22.13 22.76
N LEU A 31 24.81 -21.84 23.37
CA LEU A 31 25.63 -22.84 24.07
C LEU A 31 24.96 -23.32 25.37
N ALA A 32 25.19 -24.60 25.69
CA ALA A 32 25.20 -25.18 27.03
C ALA A 32 26.15 -26.40 27.05
N TRP A 33 26.49 -26.90 28.24
CA TRP A 33 27.47 -27.97 28.49
C TRP A 33 26.85 -29.12 29.32
N ALA A 34 27.63 -30.20 29.45
CA ALA A 34 27.66 -31.18 30.55
C ALA A 34 26.75 -32.45 30.49
N ASP A 35 27.45 -33.55 30.23
CA ASP A 35 27.58 -34.76 31.08
C ASP A 35 26.58 -35.96 31.05
N ASP A 36 27.23 -37.11 30.88
CA ASP A 36 27.01 -38.47 31.43
C ASP A 36 25.99 -39.51 30.92
N ALA A 37 26.59 -40.66 30.56
CA ALA A 37 26.24 -42.05 30.88
C ALA A 37 25.22 -42.88 30.05
N ILE A 38 25.75 -43.99 29.48
CA ILE A 38 25.25 -45.40 29.55
C ILE A 38 23.83 -45.72 29.01
N SER A 39 23.52 -46.78 28.25
CA SER A 39 24.22 -47.68 27.29
C SER A 39 23.14 -48.63 26.68
N THR A 40 23.47 -49.42 25.64
CA THR A 40 22.89 -50.78 25.31
C THR A 40 21.38 -51.05 25.50
N GLU A 41 20.62 -51.46 24.49
CA GLU A 41 20.70 -52.81 23.84
C GLU A 41 19.90 -52.85 22.50
N SER A 42 20.36 -53.60 21.47
CA SER A 42 19.91 -54.95 21.02
C SER A 42 18.60 -54.97 20.17
N ALA A 43 18.31 -55.96 19.30
CA ALA A 43 18.87 -57.30 19.13
C ALA A 43 18.94 -57.78 17.65
N ALA A 44 19.41 -59.03 17.43
CA ALA A 44 19.46 -59.78 16.15
C ALA A 44 18.14 -60.58 15.89
N PRO A 45 18.04 -61.85 15.37
CA PRO A 45 18.98 -62.98 15.15
C PRO A 45 19.44 -63.09 13.65
N THR A 46 19.78 -64.19 12.95
CA THR A 46 19.57 -65.67 13.02
C THR A 46 20.66 -66.48 12.27
N ASP A 47 20.93 -67.72 12.73
CA ASP A 47 20.93 -69.05 12.05
C ASP A 47 21.47 -69.19 10.60
N GLU A 48 22.19 -70.24 10.15
CA GLU A 48 22.62 -71.58 10.66
C GLU A 48 23.81 -72.05 9.73
N VAL A 49 24.70 -73.05 9.94
CA VAL A 49 25.07 -73.99 11.05
C VAL A 49 26.43 -74.69 10.72
N SER A 50 26.97 -75.50 11.66
CA SER A 50 28.06 -76.52 11.55
C SER A 50 29.52 -76.02 11.49
N ALA A 51 30.50 -76.56 12.25
CA ALA A 51 30.49 -77.59 13.30
C ALA A 51 31.57 -77.35 14.41
N ALA A 52 31.54 -78.10 15.52
CA ALA A 52 32.39 -77.96 16.74
C ALA A 52 33.74 -78.75 16.67
N GLY A 53 34.72 -78.66 17.60
CA GLY A 53 34.83 -78.02 18.94
C GLY A 53 36.33 -77.73 19.31
N ASN A 54 36.85 -77.79 20.55
CA ASN A 54 36.30 -78.18 21.87
C ASN A 54 36.94 -77.39 23.07
N GLN A 55 37.74 -78.01 23.98
CA GLN A 55 38.30 -77.41 25.23
C GLN A 55 39.67 -77.97 25.70
N GLU A 56 40.27 -77.31 26.69
CA GLU A 56 41.51 -77.62 27.45
C GLU A 56 41.45 -78.87 28.37
N PRO A 57 42.57 -79.34 28.97
CA PRO A 57 42.74 -80.72 29.46
C PRO A 57 42.67 -80.93 30.99
N GLU A 58 42.35 -82.17 31.40
CA GLU A 58 43.15 -82.96 32.37
C GLU A 58 42.72 -84.45 32.35
N ALA A 59 43.53 -85.36 32.91
CA ALA A 59 43.34 -86.82 32.84
C ALA A 59 43.15 -87.49 34.23
N PRO A 60 42.73 -88.77 34.27
CA PRO A 60 43.70 -89.79 34.68
C PRO A 60 43.61 -91.12 33.88
N ALA A 61 44.63 -91.98 34.07
CA ALA A 61 44.98 -93.11 33.19
C ALA A 61 44.47 -94.50 33.61
N SER A 62 44.40 -95.41 32.62
CA SER A 62 44.90 -96.82 32.63
C SER A 62 44.45 -97.55 31.34
N ASP A 63 45.20 -98.45 30.70
CA ASP A 63 46.62 -98.85 30.85
C ASP A 63 47.13 -99.59 29.57
N VAL A 64 48.38 -99.31 29.15
CA VAL A 64 49.47 -100.28 28.75
C VAL A 64 49.23 -101.31 27.60
N PRO A 65 50.20 -101.57 26.67
CA PRO A 65 51.25 -100.74 26.03
C PRO A 65 51.50 -101.02 24.50
N GLU A 66 52.35 -100.25 23.79
CA GLU A 66 53.31 -100.72 22.73
C GLU A 66 54.24 -99.58 22.24
N GLU A 67 55.19 -99.87 21.32
CA GLU A 67 56.45 -99.11 21.12
C GLU A 67 56.41 -97.90 20.13
N PRO A 68 57.34 -96.90 20.22
CA PRO A 68 57.14 -95.55 19.65
C PRO A 68 57.83 -95.25 18.30
N VAL A 69 57.27 -94.27 17.55
CA VAL A 69 57.81 -93.70 16.29
C VAL A 69 57.58 -92.17 16.25
N GLU A 70 58.44 -91.42 15.55
CA GLU A 70 58.50 -89.95 15.50
C GLU A 70 57.44 -89.30 14.55
N GLN A 71 57.09 -88.02 14.77
CA GLN A 71 55.93 -87.32 14.15
C GLN A 71 56.32 -85.95 13.52
N PRO A 72 55.58 -85.43 12.50
CA PRO A 72 55.95 -84.24 11.74
C PRO A 72 55.59 -82.89 12.39
N LYS A 73 56.22 -81.80 11.90
CA LYS A 73 56.01 -80.40 12.34
C LYS A 73 54.80 -79.76 11.63
N GLN A 74 54.09 -78.84 12.27
CA GLN A 74 52.98 -78.06 11.67
C GLN A 74 53.07 -76.57 12.06
N GLY A 75 52.38 -75.70 11.30
CA GLY A 75 52.18 -74.27 11.60
C GLY A 75 53.40 -73.38 11.38
N TRP A 76 53.36 -72.15 11.92
CA TRP A 76 54.50 -71.22 11.89
C TRP A 76 55.64 -71.73 12.80
N GLN A 77 56.79 -72.02 12.20
CA GLN A 77 58.02 -72.41 12.89
C GLN A 77 59.12 -71.39 12.60
N ASN A 78 60.01 -71.14 13.56
CA ASN A 78 61.16 -70.24 13.40
C ASN A 78 62.46 -71.04 13.51
N GLU A 79 63.19 -71.17 12.41
CA GLU A 79 64.37 -72.04 12.29
C GLU A 79 65.52 -71.22 11.70
N ASP A 80 66.70 -71.30 12.32
CA ASP A 80 67.92 -70.57 11.92
C ASP A 80 67.70 -69.06 11.72
N GLY A 81 66.76 -68.48 12.46
CA GLY A 81 66.38 -67.05 12.38
C GLY A 81 65.40 -66.71 11.26
N THR A 82 64.83 -67.69 10.55
CA THR A 82 63.83 -67.46 9.51
C THR A 82 62.51 -68.19 9.80
N ARG A 83 61.39 -67.49 9.63
CA ARG A 83 60.05 -68.10 9.76
C ARG A 83 59.71 -68.95 8.53
N ARG A 84 59.10 -70.12 8.76
CA ARG A 84 58.50 -71.03 7.76
C ARG A 84 57.10 -71.40 8.21
N TYR A 85 56.22 -71.77 7.29
CA TYR A 85 54.92 -72.36 7.60
C TYR A 85 54.86 -73.81 7.13
N TYR A 86 54.46 -74.72 8.00
CA TYR A 86 54.30 -76.15 7.72
C TYR A 86 52.80 -76.50 7.64
N ASP A 87 52.41 -77.23 6.59
CA ASP A 87 51.03 -77.70 6.42
C ASP A 87 50.68 -78.88 7.35
N GLU A 88 49.43 -79.34 7.31
CA GLU A 88 48.91 -80.44 8.14
C GLU A 88 49.65 -81.77 7.93
N ASN A 89 50.34 -81.96 6.80
CA ASN A 89 51.15 -83.14 6.50
C ASN A 89 52.63 -82.93 6.84
N GLY A 90 52.99 -81.76 7.37
CA GLY A 90 54.35 -81.35 7.67
C GLY A 90 55.23 -81.05 6.47
N SER A 91 54.63 -80.73 5.32
CA SER A 91 55.35 -80.16 4.18
C SER A 91 55.42 -78.64 4.31
N ILE A 92 56.51 -78.02 3.83
CA ILE A 92 56.70 -76.57 3.96
C ILE A 92 55.90 -75.84 2.87
N HIS A 93 55.00 -74.96 3.30
CA HIS A 93 54.18 -74.14 2.42
C HIS A 93 55.03 -73.15 1.61
N LYS A 94 54.66 -72.95 0.35
CA LYS A 94 55.41 -72.20 -0.67
C LYS A 94 54.47 -71.34 -1.49
N GLY A 95 54.92 -70.16 -1.90
CA GLY A 95 54.11 -69.16 -2.56
C GLY A 95 53.27 -68.32 -1.60
N TRP A 96 52.14 -67.80 -2.07
CA TRP A 96 51.22 -66.97 -1.29
C TRP A 96 50.46 -67.78 -0.23
N LEU A 97 50.48 -67.30 1.02
CA LEU A 97 49.75 -67.87 2.14
C LEU A 97 48.81 -66.81 2.71
N HIS A 98 47.52 -67.13 2.87
CA HIS A 98 46.53 -66.26 3.49
C HIS A 98 46.09 -66.85 4.84
N LEU A 99 46.29 -66.10 5.92
CA LEU A 99 45.94 -66.50 7.29
C LEU A 99 45.39 -65.29 8.04
N ASP A 100 44.31 -65.48 8.79
CA ASP A 100 43.74 -64.48 9.71
C ASP A 100 43.44 -63.10 9.09
N GLY A 101 43.17 -63.07 7.77
CA GLY A 101 42.90 -61.85 7.00
C GLY A 101 44.14 -61.17 6.41
N ALA A 102 45.34 -61.69 6.68
CA ALA A 102 46.61 -61.21 6.17
C ALA A 102 47.22 -62.14 5.12
N TRP A 103 47.91 -61.56 4.13
CA TRP A 103 48.71 -62.30 3.15
C TRP A 103 50.19 -62.28 3.49
N TYR A 104 50.87 -63.40 3.25
CA TYR A 104 52.30 -63.61 3.46
C TYR A 104 52.90 -64.27 2.20
N TRP A 105 54.16 -63.95 1.88
CA TRP A 105 54.90 -64.59 0.78
C TRP A 105 55.96 -65.55 1.33
N LEU A 106 55.86 -66.83 0.98
CA LEU A 106 56.80 -67.89 1.38
C LEU A 106 57.64 -68.28 0.15
N ASN A 107 58.96 -68.16 0.23
CA ASN A 107 59.87 -68.39 -0.90
C ASN A 107 59.65 -69.76 -1.55
N GLU A 108 59.39 -69.81 -2.85
CA GLU A 108 59.01 -71.05 -3.55
C GLU A 108 60.09 -72.15 -3.50
N THR A 109 61.37 -71.77 -3.36
CA THR A 109 62.48 -72.73 -3.24
C THR A 109 62.67 -73.21 -1.80
N THR A 110 62.77 -72.30 -0.83
CA THR A 110 63.18 -72.62 0.56
C THR A 110 62.04 -72.68 1.58
N GLY A 111 60.85 -72.17 1.24
CA GLY A 111 59.71 -72.03 2.17
C GLY A 111 59.92 -70.98 3.27
N ASN A 112 60.96 -70.14 3.15
CA ASN A 112 61.23 -69.04 4.08
C ASN A 112 60.27 -67.88 3.84
N MET A 113 59.69 -67.30 4.90
CA MET A 113 58.90 -66.07 4.86
C MET A 113 59.75 -64.91 4.35
N ALA A 114 59.23 -64.20 3.36
CA ALA A 114 59.86 -63.00 2.80
C ALA A 114 59.35 -61.72 3.50
N THR A 115 60.20 -60.70 3.54
CA THR A 115 59.87 -59.35 4.00
C THR A 115 60.45 -58.30 3.04
N GLY A 116 60.05 -57.04 3.20
CA GLY A 116 60.39 -55.95 2.29
C GLY A 116 59.75 -56.07 0.91
N TRP A 117 60.37 -55.41 -0.08
CA TRP A 117 59.94 -55.44 -1.48
C TRP A 117 60.18 -56.82 -2.12
N GLN A 118 59.13 -57.42 -2.67
CA GLN A 118 59.17 -58.70 -3.39
C GLN A 118 58.54 -58.54 -4.78
N TYR A 119 59.20 -59.07 -5.81
CA TYR A 119 58.68 -59.07 -7.18
C TYR A 119 58.12 -60.46 -7.51
N VAL A 120 56.80 -60.54 -7.71
CA VAL A 120 56.07 -61.81 -7.87
C VAL A 120 55.15 -61.69 -9.08
N ASN A 121 55.23 -62.65 -10.00
CA ASN A 121 54.34 -62.81 -11.16
C ASN A 121 54.07 -61.53 -12.00
N GLY A 122 55.06 -60.63 -12.08
CA GLY A 122 55.00 -59.40 -12.87
C GLY A 122 54.78 -58.11 -12.08
N SER A 123 54.41 -58.20 -10.80
CA SER A 123 54.10 -57.05 -9.92
C SER A 123 55.03 -57.00 -8.71
N TRP A 124 55.27 -55.79 -8.20
CA TRP A 124 55.89 -55.59 -6.89
C TRP A 124 54.85 -55.67 -5.77
N TYR A 125 55.28 -56.18 -4.63
CA TYR A 125 54.52 -56.30 -3.40
C TYR A 125 55.41 -55.84 -2.24
N TRP A 126 54.82 -55.20 -1.22
CA TRP A 126 55.53 -54.89 0.03
C TRP A 126 55.02 -55.82 1.14
N LEU A 127 55.96 -56.54 1.76
CA LEU A 127 55.72 -57.38 2.91
C LEU A 127 56.37 -56.68 4.12
N ASP A 128 55.62 -56.43 5.19
CA ASP A 128 56.10 -55.67 6.34
C ASP A 128 57.43 -56.25 6.92
N PRO A 129 58.48 -55.43 7.12
CA PRO A 129 59.79 -55.87 7.59
C PRO A 129 59.82 -56.69 8.89
N VAL A 130 58.80 -56.58 9.75
CA VAL A 130 58.76 -57.22 11.08
C VAL A 130 57.81 -58.42 11.12
N SER A 131 56.59 -58.24 10.63
CA SER A 131 55.50 -59.23 10.71
C SER A 131 55.40 -60.13 9.47
N GLY A 132 55.85 -59.65 8.30
CA GLY A 132 55.71 -60.29 7.00
C GLY A 132 54.35 -60.09 6.30
N VAL A 133 53.48 -59.23 6.83
CA VAL A 133 52.14 -58.96 6.26
C VAL A 133 52.23 -58.12 4.98
N MET A 134 51.51 -58.52 3.94
CA MET A 134 51.40 -57.79 2.68
C MET A 134 50.58 -56.50 2.82
N ALA A 135 51.10 -55.37 2.32
CA ALA A 135 50.34 -54.13 2.18
C ALA A 135 49.25 -54.26 1.10
N THR A 136 48.06 -53.71 1.36
CA THR A 136 46.90 -53.69 0.43
C THR A 136 46.36 -52.29 0.14
N ASP A 137 46.99 -51.28 0.74
CA ASP A 137 46.61 -49.88 0.80
C ASP A 137 47.84 -49.01 1.09
N ARG A 138 47.66 -47.68 1.16
CA ARG A 138 48.75 -46.70 1.23
C ARG A 138 49.67 -46.94 2.44
N THR A 139 50.89 -47.39 2.19
CA THR A 139 51.84 -47.86 3.22
C THR A 139 53.20 -47.18 3.07
N ASP A 140 53.83 -46.82 4.20
CA ASP A 140 55.23 -46.36 4.22
C ASP A 140 56.19 -47.55 4.07
N CYS A 141 56.92 -47.59 2.96
CA CYS A 141 57.84 -48.67 2.63
C CYS A 141 59.28 -48.27 2.94
N ASN A 142 59.60 -48.15 4.24
CA ASN A 142 60.88 -47.66 4.78
C ASN A 142 61.27 -46.22 4.37
N GLY A 143 60.36 -45.26 4.56
CA GLY A 143 60.54 -43.85 4.21
C GLY A 143 60.06 -43.46 2.81
N SER A 144 59.47 -44.42 2.09
CA SER A 144 58.87 -44.21 0.77
C SER A 144 57.42 -44.71 0.74
N TRP A 145 56.50 -43.78 1.02
CA TRP A 145 55.07 -44.00 0.85
C TRP A 145 54.73 -44.53 -0.54
N SER A 146 53.96 -45.62 -0.58
CA SER A 146 53.55 -46.31 -1.80
C SER A 146 52.07 -46.65 -1.75
N ASP A 147 51.41 -46.55 -2.90
CA ASP A 147 50.02 -46.96 -3.08
C ASP A 147 49.97 -48.39 -3.62
N PHE A 148 49.09 -49.20 -3.03
CA PHE A 148 48.87 -50.60 -3.39
C PHE A 148 47.40 -50.80 -3.76
N SER A 149 47.15 -51.75 -4.66
CA SER A 149 45.78 -52.19 -4.95
C SER A 149 45.28 -53.13 -3.84
N ALA A 150 43.97 -53.37 -3.80
CA ALA A 150 43.35 -54.33 -2.88
C ALA A 150 43.84 -55.78 -3.04
N SER A 151 44.61 -56.10 -4.10
CA SER A 151 45.31 -57.38 -4.27
C SER A 151 46.78 -57.34 -3.84
N GLY A 152 47.21 -56.26 -3.18
CA GLY A 152 48.58 -55.98 -2.74
C GLY A 152 49.58 -55.64 -3.85
N ALA A 153 49.13 -55.55 -5.11
CA ALA A 153 50.02 -55.18 -6.21
C ALA A 153 50.32 -53.67 -6.12
N TRP A 154 51.61 -53.35 -6.07
CA TRP A 154 52.12 -51.98 -6.06
C TRP A 154 51.63 -51.21 -7.26
N SER A 155 50.89 -50.13 -7.01
CA SER A 155 50.30 -49.25 -8.02
C SER A 155 51.19 -48.04 -8.33
N GLY A 156 52.23 -47.83 -7.53
CA GLY A 156 53.23 -46.78 -7.71
C GLY A 156 53.62 -46.13 -6.38
N TYR A 157 54.62 -45.26 -6.42
CA TYR A 157 54.94 -44.41 -5.28
C TYR A 157 53.83 -43.38 -5.03
N ALA A 158 53.45 -43.21 -3.78
CA ALA A 158 52.37 -42.30 -3.38
C ALA A 158 52.82 -40.83 -3.41
N SER A 159 51.84 -39.94 -3.55
CA SER A 159 51.98 -38.50 -3.30
C SER A 159 50.98 -38.04 -2.24
N GLY A 160 51.36 -37.10 -1.38
CA GLY A 160 50.54 -36.71 -0.22
C GLY A 160 51.11 -35.57 0.62
N TRP A 161 50.28 -35.06 1.54
CA TRP A 161 50.67 -34.04 2.51
C TRP A 161 51.44 -34.65 3.69
N ASP A 162 52.49 -33.95 4.12
CA ASP A 162 53.32 -34.33 5.27
C ASP A 162 53.67 -33.08 6.12
N LEU A 163 53.74 -33.22 7.44
CA LEU A 163 53.94 -32.12 8.40
C LEU A 163 55.26 -32.31 9.13
N ARG A 164 56.27 -31.49 8.78
CA ARG A 164 57.63 -31.57 9.33
C ARG A 164 58.03 -30.23 9.93
N ASP A 165 58.59 -30.25 11.14
CA ASP A 165 59.13 -29.08 11.85
C ASP A 165 58.18 -27.86 11.91
N GLY A 166 56.87 -28.11 11.91
CA GLY A 166 55.81 -27.09 11.95
C GLY A 166 55.33 -26.58 10.58
N ALA A 167 55.90 -27.06 9.47
CA ALA A 167 55.49 -26.70 8.11
C ALA A 167 54.90 -27.89 7.33
N TRP A 168 53.84 -27.63 6.57
CA TRP A 168 53.29 -28.59 5.62
C TRP A 168 54.16 -28.67 4.36
N HIS A 169 54.31 -29.86 3.83
CA HIS A 169 55.05 -30.17 2.61
C HIS A 169 54.20 -31.09 1.74
N TRP A 170 54.35 -31.02 0.41
CA TRP A 170 53.79 -32.02 -0.51
C TRP A 170 54.90 -32.99 -0.94
N LEU A 171 54.68 -34.28 -0.68
CA LEU A 171 55.55 -35.36 -1.12
C LEU A 171 55.11 -35.85 -2.50
N GLU A 172 56.07 -36.03 -3.38
CA GLU A 172 55.92 -36.64 -4.70
C GLU A 172 56.80 -37.89 -4.80
N ASN A 173 56.38 -38.85 -5.63
CA ASN A 173 57.16 -40.06 -5.95
C ASN A 173 57.75 -40.77 -4.71
N GLY A 174 56.98 -40.88 -3.62
CA GLY A 174 57.38 -41.68 -2.47
C GLY A 174 58.48 -41.04 -1.62
N GLY A 175 58.33 -39.74 -1.33
CA GLY A 175 59.12 -39.05 -0.30
C GLY A 175 59.91 -37.82 -0.77
N GLN A 176 59.85 -37.46 -2.06
CA GLN A 176 60.55 -36.27 -2.58
C GLN A 176 59.76 -35.00 -2.27
N LEU A 177 60.41 -33.99 -1.70
CA LEU A 177 59.80 -32.68 -1.44
C LEU A 177 59.53 -31.93 -2.75
N ALA A 178 58.26 -31.67 -3.04
CA ALA A 178 57.82 -30.84 -4.16
C ALA A 178 58.29 -29.39 -4.01
N ARG A 179 58.41 -28.68 -5.14
CA ARG A 179 58.80 -27.26 -5.21
C ARG A 179 57.98 -26.52 -6.25
N GLY A 180 57.63 -25.27 -5.97
CA GLY A 180 56.76 -24.42 -6.78
C GLY A 180 55.27 -24.80 -6.67
N TRP A 181 54.49 -24.38 -7.66
CA TRP A 181 53.04 -24.62 -7.73
C TRP A 181 52.69 -26.11 -7.86
N ARG A 182 51.66 -26.54 -7.12
CA ARG A 182 51.00 -27.85 -7.27
C ARG A 182 49.48 -27.72 -7.19
N TYR A 183 48.79 -28.47 -8.03
CA TYR A 183 47.33 -28.56 -8.03
C TYR A 183 46.91 -29.84 -7.32
N VAL A 184 46.22 -29.71 -6.19
CA VAL A 184 45.82 -30.83 -5.32
C VAL A 184 44.34 -30.68 -4.96
N ASN A 185 43.55 -31.74 -5.19
CA ASN A 185 42.14 -31.85 -4.80
C ASN A 185 41.23 -30.66 -5.18
N GLY A 186 41.56 -29.93 -6.25
CA GLY A 186 40.77 -28.79 -6.75
C GLY A 186 41.43 -27.42 -6.55
N SER A 187 42.49 -27.30 -5.74
CA SER A 187 43.14 -26.04 -5.37
C SER A 187 44.63 -26.01 -5.73
N TRP A 188 45.16 -24.81 -5.98
CA TRP A 188 46.59 -24.57 -6.14
C TRP A 188 47.27 -24.28 -4.80
N TYR A 189 48.49 -24.78 -4.62
CA TYR A 189 49.34 -24.60 -3.45
C TYR A 189 50.76 -24.26 -3.90
N TRP A 190 51.47 -23.40 -3.16
CA TRP A 190 52.87 -23.07 -3.44
C TRP A 190 53.82 -23.65 -2.41
N MET A 191 54.79 -24.45 -2.88
CA MET A 191 55.95 -24.91 -2.11
C MET A 191 57.16 -24.03 -2.43
N ASP A 192 57.90 -23.58 -1.43
CA ASP A 192 59.13 -22.82 -1.64
C ASP A 192 60.36 -23.69 -2.00
N ASP A 193 61.55 -23.09 -2.09
CA ASP A 193 62.81 -23.78 -2.42
C ASP A 193 63.24 -24.82 -1.38
N SER A 194 62.78 -24.72 -0.13
CA SER A 194 62.97 -25.77 0.89
C SER A 194 61.98 -26.93 0.71
N GLY A 195 60.84 -26.66 0.07
CA GLY A 195 59.71 -27.57 -0.12
C GLY A 195 58.56 -27.32 0.85
N ALA A 196 58.62 -26.23 1.63
CA ALA A 196 57.61 -25.87 2.61
C ALA A 196 56.47 -25.07 1.95
N MET A 197 55.24 -25.45 2.29
CA MET A 197 54.02 -24.77 1.86
C MET A 197 53.94 -23.38 2.46
N ARG A 198 53.59 -22.38 1.64
CA ARG A 198 53.37 -21.00 2.10
C ARG A 198 51.89 -20.68 2.31
N THR A 199 51.65 -19.67 3.13
CA THR A 199 50.35 -19.07 3.46
C THR A 199 50.49 -17.55 3.50
N GLY A 200 49.39 -16.82 3.37
CA GLY A 200 49.36 -15.36 3.24
C GLY A 200 49.83 -14.88 1.86
N TRP A 201 50.26 -13.61 1.80
CA TRP A 201 50.79 -13.00 0.59
C TRP A 201 52.17 -13.56 0.19
N VAL A 202 52.31 -13.94 -1.07
CA VAL A 202 53.58 -14.37 -1.69
C VAL A 202 53.81 -13.66 -3.02
N SER A 203 55.07 -13.35 -3.32
CA SER A 203 55.50 -12.79 -4.61
C SER A 203 56.27 -13.85 -5.39
N ILE A 204 55.76 -14.27 -6.55
CA ILE A 204 56.30 -15.37 -7.35
C ILE A 204 56.47 -14.87 -8.79
N SER A 205 57.71 -14.88 -9.30
CA SER A 205 58.08 -14.49 -10.68
C SER A 205 57.58 -13.11 -11.16
N GLY A 206 57.23 -12.21 -10.24
CA GLY A 206 56.74 -10.85 -10.52
C GLY A 206 55.27 -10.64 -10.19
N SER A 207 54.45 -11.69 -10.19
CA SER A 207 53.07 -11.63 -9.71
C SER A 207 53.00 -11.74 -8.18
N ARG A 208 51.99 -11.10 -7.58
CA ARG A 208 51.58 -11.33 -6.18
C ARG A 208 50.38 -12.27 -6.16
N TYR A 209 50.36 -13.18 -5.19
CA TYR A 209 49.28 -14.12 -4.92
C TYR A 209 48.95 -14.09 -3.43
N HIS A 210 47.70 -14.45 -3.08
CA HIS A 210 47.34 -14.77 -1.70
C HIS A 210 47.03 -16.26 -1.57
N LEU A 211 47.53 -16.85 -0.49
CA LEU A 211 47.30 -18.23 -0.11
C LEU A 211 46.55 -18.22 1.22
N SER A 212 45.38 -18.85 1.28
CA SER A 212 44.58 -18.94 2.49
C SER A 212 45.34 -19.58 3.66
N ALA A 213 44.76 -19.56 4.86
CA ALA A 213 45.33 -20.26 6.03
C ALA A 213 45.52 -21.79 5.82
N SER A 214 44.88 -22.37 4.79
CA SER A 214 45.08 -23.77 4.39
C SER A 214 46.22 -23.99 3.38
N GLY A 215 46.83 -22.91 2.88
CA GLY A 215 47.78 -22.91 1.76
C GLY A 215 47.15 -22.93 0.38
N ALA A 216 45.84 -23.18 0.28
CA ALA A 216 45.10 -23.09 -0.97
C ALA A 216 45.06 -21.64 -1.47
N MET A 217 45.41 -21.42 -2.74
CA MET A 217 45.41 -20.14 -3.42
C MET A 217 44.00 -19.56 -3.54
N ASP A 218 43.84 -18.31 -3.10
CA ASP A 218 42.59 -17.56 -3.23
C ASP A 218 42.43 -16.98 -4.65
N SER A 219 41.20 -16.71 -5.05
CA SER A 219 40.88 -16.11 -6.36
C SER A 219 39.58 -15.31 -6.31
N GLY A 220 39.43 -14.30 -7.17
CA GLY A 220 38.34 -13.33 -7.12
C GLY A 220 38.57 -12.22 -6.08
N TRP A 221 37.49 -11.77 -5.45
CA TRP A 221 37.53 -10.69 -4.45
C TRP A 221 38.09 -11.18 -3.10
N LEU A 222 39.20 -10.61 -2.67
CA LEU A 222 39.81 -10.84 -1.36
C LEU A 222 39.69 -9.58 -0.49
N LEU A 223 39.24 -9.73 0.76
CA LEU A 223 39.31 -8.71 1.80
C LEU A 223 40.41 -9.09 2.80
N ASP A 224 41.49 -8.33 2.85
CA ASP A 224 42.60 -8.54 3.79
C ASP A 224 43.06 -7.22 4.42
N GLY A 225 43.34 -7.23 5.72
CA GLY A 225 43.73 -6.04 6.49
C GLY A 225 42.70 -4.89 6.47
N GLY A 226 41.45 -5.15 6.06
CA GLY A 226 40.42 -4.13 5.81
C GLY A 226 40.42 -3.54 4.40
N ASN A 227 41.29 -4.00 3.50
CA ASN A 227 41.42 -3.54 2.12
C ASN A 227 40.93 -4.62 1.14
N TRP A 228 40.30 -4.20 0.04
CA TRP A 228 39.90 -5.11 -1.04
C TRP A 228 41.00 -5.25 -2.11
N TYR A 229 41.14 -6.46 -2.63
CA TYR A 229 42.03 -6.82 -3.73
C TYR A 229 41.26 -7.69 -4.74
N TRP A 230 41.62 -7.61 -6.02
CA TRP A 230 41.14 -8.54 -7.05
C TRP A 230 42.25 -9.50 -7.47
N LEU A 231 42.03 -10.78 -7.19
CA LEU A 231 42.85 -11.89 -7.66
C LEU A 231 42.19 -12.50 -8.90
N ASP A 232 42.95 -12.78 -9.95
CA ASP A 232 42.41 -13.32 -11.19
C ASP A 232 41.78 -14.71 -10.99
N GLN A 233 40.58 -14.92 -11.52
CA GLN A 233 39.82 -16.17 -11.35
C GLN A 233 40.42 -17.38 -12.08
N SER A 234 41.33 -17.18 -13.04
CA SER A 234 41.94 -18.24 -13.83
C SER A 234 43.31 -18.69 -13.31
N ASN A 235 44.09 -17.79 -12.71
CA ASN A 235 45.47 -18.08 -12.27
C ASN A 235 45.87 -17.47 -10.92
N GLY A 236 45.01 -16.72 -10.24
CA GLY A 236 45.28 -16.12 -8.92
C GLY A 236 46.14 -14.86 -8.92
N ASP A 237 46.57 -14.35 -10.08
CA ASP A 237 47.36 -13.11 -10.16
C ASP A 237 46.61 -11.95 -9.50
N MET A 238 47.19 -11.29 -8.51
CA MET A 238 46.71 -9.99 -8.02
C MET A 238 46.80 -8.97 -9.16
N ARG A 239 45.64 -8.41 -9.56
CA ARG A 239 45.55 -7.40 -10.63
C ARG A 239 45.70 -5.99 -10.06
N THR A 240 46.31 -5.11 -10.85
CA THR A 240 46.44 -3.66 -10.60
C THR A 240 45.68 -2.87 -11.67
N ASP A 241 45.66 -1.54 -11.53
CA ASP A 241 45.12 -0.59 -12.49
C ASP A 241 43.60 -0.77 -12.76
N TRP A 242 43.12 -0.35 -13.92
CA TRP A 242 41.71 -0.45 -14.32
C TRP A 242 41.29 -1.89 -14.61
N GLN A 243 40.32 -2.39 -13.86
CA GLN A 243 39.75 -3.73 -14.02
C GLN A 243 38.26 -3.68 -14.35
N TRP A 244 37.84 -4.40 -15.38
CA TRP A 244 36.43 -4.54 -15.77
C TRP A 244 35.88 -5.88 -15.29
N ILE A 245 35.13 -5.86 -14.19
CA ILE A 245 34.68 -7.05 -13.46
C ILE A 245 33.16 -7.02 -13.37
N GLY A 246 32.47 -8.10 -13.74
CA GLY A 246 31.01 -8.23 -13.59
C GLY A 246 30.16 -7.16 -14.31
N GLY A 247 30.73 -6.42 -15.26
CA GLY A 247 30.05 -5.30 -15.93
C GLY A 247 30.21 -3.94 -15.25
N ARG A 248 31.22 -3.77 -14.39
CA ARG A 248 31.59 -2.51 -13.72
C ARG A 248 33.11 -2.28 -13.81
N TRP A 249 33.52 -1.01 -13.75
CA TRP A 249 34.93 -0.64 -13.60
C TRP A 249 35.33 -0.55 -12.13
N TYR A 250 36.56 -0.96 -11.86
CA TYR A 250 37.25 -0.90 -10.57
C TYR A 250 38.67 -0.37 -10.81
N TRP A 251 39.23 0.36 -9.85
CA TRP A 251 40.63 0.78 -9.87
C TRP A 251 41.37 0.11 -8.73
N ALA A 252 42.36 -0.72 -9.06
CA ALA A 252 43.33 -1.25 -8.11
C ALA A 252 44.61 -0.41 -8.16
N ASP A 253 45.12 -0.03 -6.99
CA ASP A 253 46.29 0.81 -6.84
C ASP A 253 47.56 0.16 -7.46
N PRO A 254 48.32 0.83 -8.35
CA PRO A 254 49.41 0.18 -9.09
C PRO A 254 50.60 -0.31 -8.24
N GLU A 255 50.82 0.26 -7.07
CA GLU A 255 51.92 -0.15 -6.18
C GLU A 255 51.48 -1.21 -5.15
N THR A 256 50.27 -1.05 -4.60
CA THR A 256 49.79 -1.86 -3.46
C THR A 256 48.80 -2.96 -3.84
N GLY A 257 48.07 -2.81 -4.95
CA GLY A 257 46.95 -3.67 -5.37
C GLY A 257 45.61 -3.36 -4.68
N ILE A 258 45.57 -2.37 -3.79
CA ILE A 258 44.37 -2.02 -3.01
C ILE A 258 43.34 -1.36 -3.92
N CYS A 259 42.10 -1.86 -3.91
CA CYS A 259 41.01 -1.25 -4.67
C CYS A 259 40.50 0.04 -4.02
N ALA A 260 40.34 1.09 -4.81
CA ALA A 260 39.73 2.35 -4.37
C ALA A 260 38.29 2.09 -3.87
N GLN A 261 37.96 2.54 -2.65
CA GLN A 261 36.69 2.25 -1.99
C GLN A 261 36.13 3.48 -1.28
N ASN A 262 34.86 3.81 -1.54
CA ASN A 262 34.14 4.93 -0.91
C ASN A 262 34.90 6.27 -1.01
N GLU A 263 35.74 6.46 -2.03
CA GLU A 263 36.66 7.60 -2.15
C GLU A 263 36.59 8.25 -3.55
N THR A 264 37.14 9.46 -3.65
CA THR A 264 37.46 10.13 -4.92
C THR A 264 38.95 10.05 -5.18
N ARG A 265 39.36 9.70 -6.41
CA ARG A 265 40.77 9.54 -6.80
C ARG A 265 41.04 10.15 -8.16
N GLU A 266 42.11 10.93 -8.27
CA GLU A 266 42.62 11.46 -9.54
C GLU A 266 43.38 10.35 -10.28
N ILE A 267 43.02 10.09 -11.53
CA ILE A 267 43.62 9.02 -12.35
C ILE A 267 43.91 9.60 -13.74
N GLY A 268 45.16 10.02 -13.95
CA GLY A 268 45.54 10.82 -15.11
C GLY A 268 45.06 12.28 -14.95
N PRO A 269 44.42 12.89 -15.96
CA PRO A 269 43.90 14.26 -15.87
C PRO A 269 42.48 14.36 -15.27
N GLU A 270 41.82 13.23 -15.02
CA GLU A 270 40.40 13.16 -14.60
C GLU A 270 40.25 12.72 -13.14
N LEU A 271 39.20 13.20 -12.49
CA LEU A 271 38.77 12.76 -11.16
C LEU A 271 37.66 11.70 -11.28
N TYR A 272 37.75 10.62 -10.52
CA TYR A 272 36.76 9.53 -10.44
C TYR A 272 36.27 9.35 -9.00
N ALA A 273 35.07 8.80 -8.83
CA ALA A 273 34.55 8.37 -7.53
C ALA A 273 34.23 6.87 -7.53
N PHE A 274 34.52 6.21 -6.42
CA PHE A 274 34.30 4.78 -6.20
C PHE A 274 33.36 4.58 -5.01
N ASP A 275 32.33 3.77 -5.18
CA ASP A 275 31.35 3.49 -4.13
C ASP A 275 31.90 2.57 -3.02
N SER A 276 31.10 2.28 -2.01
CA SER A 276 31.47 1.37 -0.91
C SER A 276 31.64 -0.10 -1.32
N SER A 277 31.31 -0.47 -2.57
CA SER A 277 31.61 -1.76 -3.19
C SER A 277 32.87 -1.73 -4.08
N CYS A 278 33.67 -0.67 -4.00
CA CYS A 278 34.82 -0.35 -4.86
C CYS A 278 34.47 -0.04 -6.32
N ALA A 279 33.18 0.02 -6.69
CA ALA A 279 32.79 0.22 -8.08
C ALA A 279 32.85 1.70 -8.47
N MET A 280 33.47 1.99 -9.61
CA MET A 280 33.50 3.32 -10.19
C MET A 280 32.07 3.78 -10.55
N GLY A 281 31.72 5.01 -10.18
CA GLY A 281 30.51 5.66 -10.68
C GLY A 281 30.54 5.83 -12.20
N GLN A 282 29.43 5.59 -12.91
CA GLN A 282 29.36 5.75 -14.36
C GLN A 282 27.94 6.11 -14.82
N SER A 283 27.81 7.12 -15.68
CA SER A 283 26.53 7.59 -16.25
C SER A 283 25.45 7.94 -15.21
N GLY A 284 25.84 8.51 -14.07
CA GLY A 284 24.89 8.88 -13.03
C GLY A 284 25.50 9.19 -11.66
N TRP A 285 24.64 9.15 -10.64
CA TRP A 285 24.97 9.40 -9.24
C TRP A 285 25.93 8.38 -8.64
N VAL A 286 26.92 8.87 -7.89
CA VAL A 286 27.83 8.05 -7.08
C VAL A 286 28.08 8.73 -5.73
N LEU A 287 28.13 7.93 -4.67
CA LEU A 287 28.35 8.36 -3.28
C LEU A 287 29.72 7.89 -2.81
N ALA A 288 30.58 8.83 -2.45
CA ALA A 288 31.93 8.59 -1.92
C ALA A 288 32.23 9.62 -0.82
N ASN A 289 32.95 9.25 0.24
CA ASN A 289 33.25 10.14 1.37
C ASN A 289 32.01 10.89 1.92
N ASN A 290 30.86 10.20 1.98
CA ASN A 290 29.56 10.77 2.37
C ASN A 290 29.10 11.99 1.53
N THR A 291 29.66 12.17 0.34
CA THR A 291 29.39 13.25 -0.61
C THR A 291 28.88 12.67 -1.93
N TRP A 292 27.84 13.28 -2.51
CA TRP A 292 27.34 12.88 -3.82
C TRP A 292 28.11 13.57 -4.93
N TYR A 293 28.36 12.83 -6.01
CA TYR A 293 28.98 13.30 -7.24
C TYR A 293 28.19 12.76 -8.45
N TRP A 294 28.36 13.38 -9.61
CA TRP A 294 27.80 12.91 -10.88
C TRP A 294 28.92 12.47 -11.83
N ALA A 295 28.90 11.19 -12.20
CA ALA A 295 29.88 10.58 -13.09
C ALA A 295 29.34 10.51 -14.52
N GLY A 296 30.10 11.02 -15.48
CA GLY A 296 29.77 11.00 -16.90
C GLY A 296 29.83 9.59 -17.52
N GLN A 297 29.67 9.50 -18.84
CA GLN A 297 29.69 8.21 -19.55
C GLN A 297 31.06 7.50 -19.45
N SER A 298 32.15 8.25 -19.31
CA SER A 298 33.50 7.75 -19.07
C SER A 298 33.79 7.36 -17.62
N GLY A 299 32.92 7.74 -16.68
CA GLY A 299 33.17 7.65 -15.24
C GLY A 299 33.84 8.86 -14.60
N ALA A 300 34.42 9.76 -15.42
CA ALA A 300 34.98 11.02 -14.93
C ALA A 300 33.88 11.91 -14.33
N LEU A 301 34.19 12.62 -13.24
CA LEU A 301 33.22 13.44 -12.52
C LEU A 301 32.98 14.80 -13.20
N GLU A 302 31.72 15.05 -13.55
CA GLU A 302 31.30 16.25 -14.27
C GLU A 302 31.09 17.44 -13.30
N SER A 303 30.96 18.66 -13.83
CA SER A 303 30.68 19.86 -13.03
C SER A 303 29.80 20.87 -13.74
N GLY A 304 28.99 21.60 -12.97
CA GLY A 304 28.00 22.55 -13.45
C GLY A 304 26.57 22.12 -13.13
N TRP A 305 25.62 22.54 -13.96
CA TRP A 305 24.20 22.21 -13.83
C TRP A 305 23.85 20.89 -14.52
N HIS A 306 23.28 19.94 -13.77
CA HIS A 306 22.79 18.66 -14.28
C HIS A 306 21.27 18.53 -14.02
N TYR A 307 20.49 18.20 -15.06
CA TYR A 307 19.04 17.99 -14.94
C TYR A 307 18.73 16.50 -14.84
N VAL A 308 18.21 16.07 -13.69
CA VAL A 308 18.01 14.64 -13.38
C VAL A 308 16.64 14.45 -12.74
N GLY A 309 15.85 13.50 -13.23
CA GLY A 309 14.57 13.09 -12.61
C GLY A 309 13.47 14.15 -12.55
N GLY A 310 13.67 15.34 -13.13
CA GLY A 310 12.75 16.48 -13.06
C GLY A 310 13.32 17.72 -12.35
N SER A 311 14.48 17.60 -11.71
CA SER A 311 15.12 18.66 -10.91
C SER A 311 16.53 18.99 -11.41
N TRP A 312 16.99 20.21 -11.15
CA TRP A 312 18.39 20.60 -11.36
C TRP A 312 19.25 20.35 -10.12
N TYR A 313 20.50 19.98 -10.34
CA TYR A 313 21.53 19.77 -9.35
C TYR A 313 22.78 20.53 -9.77
N TRP A 314 23.50 21.12 -8.82
CA TRP A 314 24.77 21.81 -9.09
C TRP A 314 25.94 20.98 -8.56
N MET A 315 26.92 20.75 -9.42
CA MET A 315 28.20 20.10 -9.11
C MET A 315 29.30 21.15 -9.15
N ASP A 316 30.04 21.31 -8.05
CA ASP A 316 31.09 22.33 -7.95
C ASP A 316 32.19 22.16 -9.02
N HIS A 317 32.71 23.27 -9.54
CA HIS A 317 33.68 23.25 -10.62
C HIS A 317 35.04 22.69 -10.21
N GLN A 318 35.46 22.89 -8.95
CA GLN A 318 36.78 22.49 -8.47
C GLN A 318 36.76 21.10 -7.80
N SER A 319 35.84 20.88 -6.86
CA SER A 319 35.74 19.64 -6.06
C SER A 319 34.83 18.57 -6.67
N LYS A 320 34.04 18.91 -7.70
CA LYS A 320 32.99 18.06 -8.31
C LYS A 320 31.85 17.65 -7.38
N ALA A 321 31.87 18.08 -6.12
CA ALA A 321 30.86 17.74 -5.12
C ALA A 321 29.50 18.39 -5.45
N MET A 322 28.43 17.64 -5.21
CA MET A 322 27.05 18.15 -5.25
C MET A 322 26.82 19.20 -4.17
N ALA A 323 26.34 20.39 -4.55
CA ALA A 323 26.06 21.46 -3.62
C ALA A 323 24.72 21.29 -2.87
N THR A 324 24.70 21.75 -1.62
CA THR A 324 23.53 21.83 -0.73
C THR A 324 23.57 23.15 0.03
N GLY A 325 22.42 23.73 0.34
CA GLY A 325 22.29 25.05 0.96
C GLY A 325 22.27 26.19 -0.07
N LEU A 326 22.63 27.40 0.37
CA LEU A 326 22.63 28.60 -0.46
C LEU A 326 23.79 28.58 -1.49
N LEU A 327 23.44 28.68 -2.77
CA LEU A 327 24.37 28.82 -3.89
C LEU A 327 24.25 30.23 -4.48
N ASP A 328 25.35 30.98 -4.54
CA ASP A 328 25.42 32.27 -5.23
C ASP A 328 26.24 32.11 -6.53
N PHE A 329 25.58 32.33 -7.66
CA PHE A 329 26.19 32.28 -8.98
C PHE A 329 26.16 33.68 -9.61
N ASN A 330 27.28 34.40 -9.49
CA ASN A 330 27.47 35.76 -10.02
C ASN A 330 26.40 36.79 -9.57
N GLY A 331 25.90 36.66 -8.33
CA GLY A 331 24.86 37.52 -7.76
C GLY A 331 23.42 37.00 -7.95
N THR A 332 23.23 35.94 -8.74
CA THR A 332 21.96 35.19 -8.77
C THR A 332 22.01 34.07 -7.75
N LYS A 333 21.09 34.10 -6.77
CA LYS A 333 21.05 33.14 -5.66
C LYS A 333 20.05 32.02 -5.91
N TYR A 334 20.40 30.82 -5.48
CA TYR A 334 19.61 29.60 -5.57
C TYR A 334 19.64 28.89 -4.21
N TYR A 335 18.59 28.15 -3.86
CA TYR A 335 18.63 27.24 -2.73
C TYR A 335 18.68 25.79 -3.21
N MET A 336 19.77 25.09 -2.89
CA MET A 336 19.91 23.67 -3.12
C MET A 336 19.41 22.93 -1.88
N MET A 337 18.35 22.15 -1.99
CA MET A 337 17.79 21.40 -0.87
C MET A 337 18.81 20.38 -0.31
N PRO A 338 18.62 19.82 0.91
CA PRO A 338 19.51 18.77 1.44
C PRO A 338 19.64 17.51 0.58
N SER A 339 18.73 17.31 -0.38
CA SER A 339 18.80 16.28 -1.43
C SER A 339 19.66 16.66 -2.64
N GLY A 340 20.27 17.85 -2.64
CA GLY A 340 20.99 18.45 -3.76
C GLY A 340 20.14 19.04 -4.87
N ALA A 341 18.82 18.85 -4.83
CA ALA A 341 17.90 19.38 -5.84
C ALA A 341 17.62 20.88 -5.61
N MET A 342 17.73 21.67 -6.67
CA MET A 342 17.37 23.10 -6.68
C MET A 342 15.90 23.28 -6.31
N ALA A 343 15.62 24.20 -5.39
CA ALA A 343 14.27 24.52 -4.94
C ALA A 343 13.46 25.29 -6.00
N THR A 344 12.14 25.18 -5.90
CA THR A 344 11.14 25.95 -6.66
C THR A 344 9.99 26.26 -5.70
N GLY A 345 9.62 27.53 -5.53
CA GLY A 345 8.73 27.96 -4.46
C GLY A 345 9.42 28.00 -3.09
N TRP A 346 8.66 27.71 -2.02
CA TRP A 346 9.15 27.78 -0.64
C TRP A 346 10.29 26.78 -0.36
N ALA A 347 11.38 27.28 0.22
CA ALA A 347 12.51 26.50 0.70
C ALA A 347 12.87 26.88 2.14
N TYR A 348 13.11 25.88 2.99
CA TYR A 348 13.47 26.09 4.39
C TYR A 348 14.94 25.73 4.64
N ASP A 349 15.69 26.66 5.22
CA ASP A 349 17.05 26.43 5.68
C ASP A 349 17.06 26.09 7.19
N GLN A 350 17.44 24.85 7.48
CA GLN A 350 17.56 24.31 8.84
C GLN A 350 18.79 24.84 9.59
N THR A 351 19.83 25.27 8.88
CA THR A 351 21.10 25.77 9.44
C THR A 351 20.94 27.22 9.90
N GLU A 352 20.21 28.03 9.14
CA GLU A 352 19.96 29.44 9.44
C GLU A 352 18.58 29.72 10.04
N ASN A 353 17.73 28.69 10.19
CA ASN A 353 16.36 28.77 10.70
C ASN A 353 15.53 29.86 9.97
N CYS A 354 15.56 29.84 8.64
CA CYS A 354 14.93 30.87 7.80
C CYS A 354 14.28 30.27 6.55
N TRP A 355 13.40 31.06 5.91
CA TRP A 355 12.74 30.67 4.66
C TRP A 355 13.24 31.51 3.49
N TYR A 356 13.35 30.86 2.35
CA TYR A 356 13.61 31.43 1.04
C TYR A 356 12.42 31.10 0.11
N TYR A 357 12.26 31.88 -0.96
CA TYR A 357 11.26 31.59 -1.99
C TYR A 357 11.89 31.68 -3.37
N ALA A 358 12.01 30.53 -4.03
CA ALA A 358 12.51 30.38 -5.39
C ALA A 358 11.39 30.58 -6.42
N THR A 359 11.70 30.93 -7.67
CA THR A 359 10.69 30.96 -8.73
C THR A 359 10.06 29.57 -8.95
N ASN A 360 8.76 29.54 -9.26
CA ASN A 360 7.98 28.31 -9.45
C ASN A 360 8.27 27.58 -10.79
N SER A 361 9.37 27.92 -11.48
CA SER A 361 9.79 27.23 -12.69
C SER A 361 11.01 26.35 -12.41
N SER A 362 10.89 25.07 -12.76
CA SER A 362 12.00 24.09 -12.75
C SER A 362 13.08 24.36 -13.81
N SER A 363 13.03 25.49 -14.52
CA SER A 363 14.08 25.95 -15.43
C SER A 363 14.81 27.21 -14.96
N ASP A 364 14.45 27.77 -13.80
CA ASP A 364 14.84 29.12 -13.41
C ASP A 364 15.26 29.19 -11.93
N GLY A 365 14.43 28.75 -10.98
CA GLY A 365 14.78 28.43 -9.58
C GLY A 365 15.47 29.50 -8.72
N HIS A 366 15.67 30.72 -9.22
CA HIS A 366 16.38 31.76 -8.48
C HIS A 366 15.53 32.31 -7.33
N LEU A 367 16.19 32.76 -6.26
CA LEU A 367 15.54 33.29 -5.07
C LEU A 367 15.04 34.72 -5.30
N LEU A 368 13.77 34.96 -4.95
CA LEU A 368 13.13 36.26 -5.07
C LEU A 368 13.46 37.18 -3.89
N THR A 369 13.44 38.49 -4.15
CA THR A 369 13.70 39.56 -3.18
C THR A 369 12.59 40.61 -3.19
N GLY A 370 12.49 41.41 -2.14
CA GLY A 370 11.47 42.44 -1.96
C GLY A 370 10.08 41.89 -1.62
N TRP A 371 9.04 42.69 -1.90
CA TRP A 371 7.64 42.31 -1.71
C TRP A 371 7.20 41.26 -2.74
N GLN A 372 6.70 40.12 -2.27
CA GLN A 372 6.19 39.03 -3.10
C GLN A 372 4.75 38.67 -2.68
N TRP A 373 3.85 38.52 -3.65
CA TRP A 373 2.47 38.08 -3.42
C TRP A 373 2.36 36.58 -3.70
N ILE A 374 2.20 35.79 -2.64
CA ILE A 374 2.26 34.33 -2.67
C ILE A 374 0.98 33.79 -2.01
N ASP A 375 0.26 32.93 -2.73
CA ASP A 375 -0.95 32.20 -2.26
C ASP A 375 -2.04 33.02 -1.53
N GLY A 376 -2.09 34.33 -1.78
CA GLY A 376 -3.09 35.25 -1.21
C GLY A 376 -2.59 36.16 -0.09
N ALA A 377 -1.29 36.17 0.21
CA ALA A 377 -0.67 37.09 1.17
C ALA A 377 0.59 37.76 0.60
N TRP A 378 0.95 38.93 1.16
CA TRP A 378 2.24 39.58 0.91
C TRP A 378 3.30 39.03 1.85
N TYR A 379 4.50 38.81 1.33
CA TYR A 379 5.70 38.44 2.08
C TYR A 379 6.83 39.41 1.71
N TRP A 380 7.73 39.69 2.65
CA TRP A 380 8.97 40.43 2.34
C TRP A 380 10.18 39.50 2.43
N MET A 381 10.84 39.34 1.29
CA MET A 381 12.11 38.63 1.17
C MET A 381 13.23 39.68 1.20
N ASP A 382 14.20 39.57 2.11
CA ASP A 382 15.23 40.59 2.28
C ASP A 382 16.01 40.87 0.98
N SER A 383 16.28 42.15 0.70
CA SER A 383 16.84 42.60 -0.58
C SER A 383 18.30 42.20 -0.80
N THR A 384 19.02 41.81 0.26
CA THR A 384 20.45 41.45 0.19
C THR A 384 20.67 39.94 0.34
N THR A 385 19.92 39.31 1.24
CA THR A 385 20.06 37.90 1.61
C THR A 385 19.02 36.98 0.98
N ALA A 386 17.91 37.52 0.46
CA ALA A 386 16.70 36.79 0.04
C ALA A 386 15.94 36.05 1.16
N LYS A 387 16.29 36.27 2.44
CA LYS A 387 15.62 35.65 3.60
C LYS A 387 14.27 36.30 3.88
N MET A 388 13.22 35.50 3.97
CA MET A 388 11.90 35.93 4.45
C MET A 388 12.02 36.57 5.83
N GLN A 389 11.41 37.75 6.02
CA GLN A 389 11.36 38.44 7.31
C GLN A 389 10.08 38.10 8.09
N THR A 390 10.12 38.32 9.40
CA THR A 390 8.99 38.20 10.33
C THR A 390 9.03 39.35 11.35
N GLY A 391 7.90 39.71 11.94
CA GLY A 391 7.78 40.82 12.89
C GLY A 391 7.74 42.20 12.24
N TRP A 392 8.18 43.22 12.98
CA TRP A 392 8.15 44.63 12.55
C TRP A 392 9.18 44.94 11.45
N LEU A 393 8.70 45.46 10.31
CA LEU A 393 9.49 45.78 9.13
C LEU A 393 9.29 47.25 8.72
N SER A 394 10.38 47.99 8.48
CA SER A 394 10.32 49.37 7.97
C SER A 394 10.93 49.49 6.57
N VAL A 395 10.11 49.76 5.56
CA VAL A 395 10.49 49.83 4.14
C VAL A 395 9.84 51.05 3.49
N GLY A 396 10.61 51.82 2.69
CA GLY A 396 10.07 52.94 1.91
C GLY A 396 9.48 54.10 2.74
N GLY A 397 9.87 54.23 4.01
CA GLY A 397 9.31 55.22 4.93
C GLY A 397 7.98 54.82 5.60
N LYS A 398 7.50 53.59 5.36
CA LYS A 398 6.37 52.98 6.05
C LYS A 398 6.84 51.84 6.96
N THR A 399 6.09 51.61 8.03
CA THR A 399 6.27 50.47 8.94
C THR A 399 5.13 49.49 8.74
N TYR A 400 5.43 48.20 8.74
CA TYR A 400 4.53 47.07 8.54
C TYR A 400 4.78 46.03 9.63
N HIS A 401 3.83 45.11 9.85
CA HIS A 401 4.07 43.89 10.61
C HIS A 401 3.92 42.66 9.70
N LEU A 402 4.79 41.68 9.92
CA LEU A 402 4.73 40.36 9.30
C LEU A 402 4.48 39.33 10.41
N SER A 403 3.52 38.44 10.23
CA SER A 403 3.20 37.41 11.22
C SER A 403 4.35 36.41 11.39
N ASN A 404 4.22 35.47 12.33
CA ASN A 404 5.18 34.37 12.50
C ASN A 404 5.29 33.45 11.26
N SER A 405 4.37 33.53 10.29
CA SER A 405 4.48 32.83 9.00
C SER A 405 5.20 33.64 7.92
N GLY A 406 5.55 34.91 8.18
CA GLY A 406 6.06 35.88 7.22
C GLY A 406 4.99 36.65 6.45
N SER A 407 3.71 36.28 6.59
CA SER A 407 2.59 36.97 5.95
C SER A 407 2.41 38.38 6.51
N MET A 408 2.29 39.39 5.65
CA MET A 408 1.99 40.76 6.07
C MET A 408 0.60 40.87 6.67
N ASP A 409 0.55 41.37 7.90
CA ASP A 409 -0.69 41.66 8.61
C ASP A 409 -1.28 42.98 8.08
N SER A 410 -2.61 43.06 7.96
CA SER A 410 -3.30 44.22 7.38
C SER A 410 -4.76 44.31 7.84
N SER A 411 -5.30 45.53 7.87
CA SER A 411 -6.66 45.83 8.36
C SER A 411 -6.97 45.28 9.77
N CYS A 412 -5.94 45.17 10.62
CA CYS A 412 -6.00 44.52 11.93
C CYS A 412 -5.21 45.30 13.00
N TRP A 413 -5.47 44.97 14.26
CA TRP A 413 -4.67 45.41 15.39
C TRP A 413 -3.60 44.37 15.73
N ILE A 414 -2.39 44.84 16.02
CA ILE A 414 -1.31 44.07 16.66
C ILE A 414 -1.21 44.58 18.10
N ASP A 415 -1.47 43.73 19.08
CA ASP A 415 -1.51 44.09 20.50
C ASP A 415 -0.28 43.54 21.24
N ASP A 416 0.46 44.45 21.87
CA ASP A 416 1.64 44.17 22.66
C ASP A 416 1.24 43.81 24.11
N SER A 417 2.07 43.05 24.82
CA SER A 417 1.74 42.50 26.16
C SER A 417 1.67 43.53 27.29
N ASP A 418 2.09 44.78 27.02
CA ASP A 418 2.02 45.93 27.92
C ASP A 418 0.71 46.72 27.80
N GLY A 419 -0.19 46.35 26.88
CA GLY A 419 -1.43 47.07 26.59
C GLY A 419 -1.29 48.13 25.48
N SER A 420 -0.11 48.28 24.88
CA SER A 420 0.04 49.08 23.67
C SER A 420 -0.50 48.34 22.44
N SER A 421 -1.12 49.08 21.51
CA SER A 421 -1.84 48.50 20.37
C SER A 421 -1.53 49.25 19.08
N SER A 422 -1.27 48.54 17.99
CA SER A 422 -0.80 49.08 16.71
C SER A 422 -1.74 48.68 15.57
N LEU A 423 -2.42 49.65 14.94
CA LEU A 423 -3.38 49.43 13.86
C LEU A 423 -2.70 49.47 12.49
N LEU A 424 -2.88 48.42 11.70
CA LEU A 424 -2.41 48.32 10.32
C LEU A 424 -3.53 48.64 9.33
N GLY A 425 -3.22 49.42 8.31
CA GLY A 425 -4.13 49.79 7.23
C GLY A 425 -4.42 48.63 6.27
N SER A 426 -5.28 48.88 5.29
CA SER A 426 -5.58 47.92 4.21
C SER A 426 -4.42 47.71 3.22
N ASP A 427 -3.37 48.54 3.32
CA ASP A 427 -2.08 48.36 2.65
C ASP A 427 -1.00 47.77 3.58
N GLY A 428 -1.38 47.31 4.78
CA GLY A 428 -0.49 46.77 5.82
C GLY A 428 0.34 47.81 6.58
N ALA A 429 0.27 49.09 6.21
CA ALA A 429 1.08 50.12 6.84
C ALA A 429 0.51 50.54 8.21
N LEU A 430 1.39 50.82 9.18
CA LEU A 430 1.02 51.33 10.50
C LEU A 430 0.29 52.68 10.37
N THR A 431 -1.00 52.71 10.74
CA THR A 431 -1.85 53.91 10.65
C THR A 431 -2.10 54.58 12.00
N THR A 432 -2.08 53.83 13.10
CA THR A 432 -2.28 54.33 14.47
C THR A 432 -1.48 53.48 15.46
N LYS A 433 -0.88 54.09 16.49
CA LYS A 433 -0.38 53.36 17.68
C LYS A 433 -0.96 53.97 18.95
N ILE A 434 -1.32 53.11 19.89
CA ILE A 434 -1.76 53.43 21.26
C ILE A 434 -0.62 53.06 22.20
N VAL A 435 -0.17 53.98 23.06
CA VAL A 435 0.82 53.76 24.13
C VAL A 435 0.42 54.61 25.33
N ASP A 436 0.53 54.08 26.56
CA ASP A 436 0.09 54.77 27.79
C ASP A 436 -1.33 55.38 27.67
N ASN A 437 -2.25 54.61 27.09
CA ASN A 437 -3.64 54.98 26.76
C ASN A 437 -3.80 56.21 25.84
N LYS A 438 -2.74 56.67 25.17
CA LYS A 438 -2.75 57.81 24.25
C LYS A 438 -2.69 57.35 22.80
N VAL A 439 -3.61 57.87 21.99
CA VAL A 439 -3.69 57.58 20.55
C VAL A 439 -2.74 58.49 19.77
N THR A 440 -1.89 57.88 18.93
CA THR A 440 -1.05 58.58 17.94
C THR A 440 -1.42 58.09 16.54
N MET A 441 -1.95 58.98 15.69
CA MET A 441 -2.34 58.65 14.32
C MET A 441 -1.25 59.08 13.31
N TYR A 442 -0.93 58.20 12.37
CA TYR A 442 0.13 58.39 11.36
C TYR A 442 -0.43 58.63 9.94
N ASN A 443 -1.70 58.28 9.70
CA ASN A 443 -2.31 58.31 8.36
C ASN A 443 -3.19 59.56 8.11
N GLY A 444 -2.69 60.73 8.50
CA GLY A 444 -3.36 62.02 8.31
C GLY A 444 -2.37 63.18 8.37
N SER A 445 -2.69 64.29 7.70
CA SER A 445 -1.88 65.51 7.77
C SER A 445 -2.02 66.18 9.13
N ASP A 446 -0.88 66.41 9.80
CA ASP A 446 -0.72 67.16 11.05
C ASP A 446 -1.60 66.73 12.24
N GLY A 447 -1.19 65.65 12.91
CA GLY A 447 -1.30 65.50 14.37
C GLY A 447 -2.70 65.63 14.99
N SER A 448 -3.74 65.36 14.21
CA SER A 448 -5.14 65.45 14.65
C SER A 448 -5.41 64.38 15.72
N LYS A 449 -5.67 64.86 16.95
CA LYS A 449 -6.15 64.00 18.03
C LYS A 449 -7.54 63.46 17.69
N PRO A 450 -7.88 62.22 18.07
CA PRO A 450 -9.26 61.75 18.03
C PRO A 450 -10.16 62.61 18.93
N SER A 451 -11.46 62.63 18.62
CA SER A 451 -12.48 63.27 19.47
C SER A 451 -12.63 62.54 20.81
N ASP A 452 -12.82 63.32 21.87
CA ASP A 452 -13.30 62.80 23.15
C ASP A 452 -14.76 62.32 23.04
N GLY A 453 -15.17 61.48 23.99
CA GLY A 453 -16.42 60.73 23.95
C GLY A 453 -16.27 59.36 23.29
N LEU A 454 -17.38 58.80 22.81
CA LEU A 454 -17.44 57.48 22.18
C LEU A 454 -16.98 57.58 20.71
N THR A 455 -15.75 57.16 20.43
CA THR A 455 -15.07 57.36 19.14
C THR A 455 -14.63 56.01 18.54
N GLN A 456 -14.82 55.83 17.23
CA GLN A 456 -14.40 54.63 16.50
C GLN A 456 -13.02 54.80 15.86
N ILE A 457 -12.11 53.85 16.08
CA ILE A 457 -10.75 53.83 15.54
C ILE A 457 -10.47 52.43 15.01
N GLY A 458 -10.14 52.30 13.71
CA GLY A 458 -9.85 50.99 13.12
C GLY A 458 -11.00 49.97 13.24
N GLY A 459 -12.24 50.43 13.14
CA GLY A 459 -13.46 49.62 13.33
C GLY A 459 -13.85 49.37 14.80
N ALA A 460 -12.89 49.33 15.73
CA ALA A 460 -13.16 49.19 17.16
C ALA A 460 -13.66 50.51 17.76
N TRP A 461 -14.56 50.44 18.74
CA TRP A 461 -15.02 51.59 19.52
C TRP A 461 -14.20 51.76 20.79
N PHE A 462 -13.96 53.01 21.19
CA PHE A 462 -13.23 53.42 22.39
C PHE A 462 -13.99 54.57 23.07
N TYR A 463 -13.80 54.77 24.37
CA TYR A 463 -14.25 55.98 25.07
C TYR A 463 -13.04 56.82 25.51
N LEU A 464 -13.02 58.10 25.14
CA LEU A 464 -11.89 59.01 25.35
C LEU A 464 -12.26 60.22 26.22
N ILE A 465 -11.34 60.61 27.10
CA ILE A 465 -11.40 61.85 27.89
C ILE A 465 -10.02 62.52 27.82
N ASP A 466 -9.95 63.81 27.47
CA ASP A 466 -8.69 64.56 27.28
C ASP A 466 -7.69 63.84 26.33
N SER A 467 -8.23 63.16 25.33
CA SER A 467 -7.53 62.28 24.39
C SER A 467 -6.83 61.06 25.00
N THR A 468 -7.28 60.61 26.17
CA THR A 468 -6.85 59.36 26.83
C THR A 468 -7.98 58.32 26.84
N ILE A 469 -7.64 57.09 26.48
CA ILE A 469 -8.58 55.95 26.45
C ILE A 469 -8.95 55.54 27.88
N GLN A 470 -10.25 55.31 28.09
CA GLN A 470 -10.84 54.80 29.32
C GLN A 470 -11.13 53.29 29.20
N HIS A 471 -11.24 52.61 30.35
CA HIS A 471 -11.34 51.16 30.46
C HIS A 471 -12.49 50.75 31.40
N GLY A 472 -12.87 49.47 31.37
CA GLY A 472 -13.89 48.90 32.26
C GLY A 472 -15.31 49.30 31.91
N ALA A 473 -16.22 49.23 32.89
CA ALA A 473 -17.63 49.55 32.72
C ALA A 473 -17.89 51.06 32.91
N ILE A 474 -18.44 51.71 31.88
CA ILE A 474 -18.67 53.16 31.81
C ILE A 474 -20.13 53.42 31.42
N ASP A 475 -20.83 54.25 32.20
CA ASP A 475 -22.17 54.72 31.85
C ASP A 475 -22.07 55.95 30.93
N ILE A 476 -22.69 55.87 29.75
CA ILE A 476 -22.76 56.92 28.74
C ILE A 476 -24.24 57.15 28.42
N ASP A 477 -24.75 58.33 28.77
CA ASP A 477 -26.15 58.76 28.58
C ASP A 477 -27.21 57.76 29.12
N GLY A 478 -26.89 57.01 30.19
CA GLY A 478 -27.77 56.01 30.81
C GLY A 478 -27.66 54.61 30.19
N THR A 479 -26.64 54.37 29.36
CA THR A 479 -26.30 53.07 28.77
C THR A 479 -24.93 52.64 29.27
N THR A 480 -24.83 51.45 29.88
CA THR A 480 -23.53 50.91 30.32
C THR A 480 -22.78 50.26 29.15
N HIS A 481 -21.63 50.83 28.81
CA HIS A 481 -20.65 50.29 27.87
C HIS A 481 -19.53 49.59 28.63
N LEU A 482 -19.03 48.46 28.11
CA LEU A 482 -17.87 47.73 28.64
C LEU A 482 -16.68 47.84 27.69
N PHE A 483 -15.55 48.32 28.20
CA PHE A 483 -14.27 48.43 27.51
C PHE A 483 -13.23 47.49 28.15
N ASP A 484 -12.40 46.86 27.33
CA ASP A 484 -11.38 45.90 27.75
C ASP A 484 -10.33 46.54 28.68
N GLU A 485 -10.06 45.91 29.83
CA GLU A 485 -9.21 46.41 30.90
C GLU A 485 -7.72 46.56 30.53
N LYS A 486 -7.30 46.09 29.34
CA LYS A 486 -5.92 46.25 28.84
C LYS A 486 -5.79 47.20 27.65
N THR A 487 -6.73 47.12 26.70
CA THR A 487 -6.63 47.81 25.40
C THR A 487 -7.71 48.88 25.18
N GLY A 488 -8.69 48.97 26.09
CA GLY A 488 -9.73 50.02 26.10
C GLY A 488 -10.67 50.03 24.89
N ARG A 489 -10.61 48.96 24.09
CA ARG A 489 -11.58 48.67 23.02
C ARG A 489 -12.88 48.17 23.64
N ALA A 490 -14.01 48.53 23.05
CA ALA A 490 -15.31 47.98 23.42
C ALA A 490 -15.27 46.45 23.36
N VAL A 491 -15.80 45.80 24.38
CA VAL A 491 -15.96 44.34 24.42
C VAL A 491 -17.12 43.97 23.49
N THR A 492 -16.89 43.10 22.51
CA THR A 492 -17.90 42.73 21.50
C THR A 492 -18.12 41.21 21.47
N GLY A 493 -19.32 40.77 21.06
CA GLY A 493 -19.66 39.35 21.02
C GLY A 493 -19.78 38.72 22.41
N TRP A 494 -19.47 37.43 22.54
CA TRP A 494 -19.52 36.72 23.82
C TRP A 494 -18.36 37.06 24.74
N HIS A 495 -18.69 37.58 25.93
CA HIS A 495 -17.77 37.72 27.06
C HIS A 495 -18.23 36.86 28.24
N THR A 496 -17.30 36.46 29.10
CA THR A 496 -17.57 35.62 30.29
C THR A 496 -17.03 36.32 31.53
N ASP A 497 -17.86 36.51 32.55
CA ASP A 497 -17.47 37.18 33.79
C ASP A 497 -16.67 36.27 34.75
N GLU A 498 -16.20 36.83 35.87
CA GLU A 498 -15.44 36.10 36.90
C GLU A 498 -16.22 34.94 37.54
N ASN A 499 -17.56 34.95 37.44
CA ASN A 499 -18.44 33.91 37.95
C ASN A 499 -18.71 32.79 36.92
N GLY A 500 -18.20 32.93 35.69
CA GLY A 500 -18.45 32.03 34.58
C GLY A 500 -19.77 32.30 33.82
N ALA A 501 -20.46 33.40 34.10
CA ALA A 501 -21.67 33.80 33.39
C ALA A 501 -21.33 34.43 32.04
N ARG A 502 -21.99 33.98 30.98
CA ARG A 502 -21.80 34.47 29.61
C ARG A 502 -22.84 35.52 29.24
N TYR A 503 -22.38 36.62 28.67
CA TYR A 503 -23.21 37.70 28.14
C TYR A 503 -22.74 38.08 26.74
N HIS A 504 -23.64 38.62 25.91
CA HIS A 504 -23.30 39.13 24.58
C HIS A 504 -23.30 40.66 24.58
N TYR A 505 -22.31 41.26 23.93
CA TYR A 505 -22.15 42.71 23.79
C TYR A 505 -22.18 43.12 22.31
N ASP A 506 -22.72 44.32 22.01
CA ASP A 506 -22.68 44.87 20.64
C ASP A 506 -21.32 45.50 20.30
N GLU A 507 -21.19 46.04 19.08
CA GLU A 507 -19.96 46.70 18.60
C GLU A 507 -19.44 47.82 19.52
N LYS A 508 -20.33 48.42 20.32
CA LYS A 508 -20.03 49.55 21.22
C LYS A 508 -19.82 49.11 22.66
N GLY A 509 -19.91 47.81 22.97
CA GLY A 509 -19.79 47.32 24.33
C GLY A 509 -21.07 47.41 25.15
N VAL A 510 -22.24 47.55 24.54
CA VAL A 510 -23.52 47.53 25.27
C VAL A 510 -23.99 46.09 25.47
N LYS A 511 -24.24 45.69 26.73
CA LYS A 511 -24.75 44.35 27.04
C LYS A 511 -26.16 44.15 26.46
N GLN A 512 -26.33 43.13 25.64
CA GLN A 512 -27.59 42.77 25.00
C GLN A 512 -28.51 42.00 25.98
N VAL A 513 -29.81 42.31 25.98
CA VAL A 513 -30.83 41.73 26.89
C VAL A 513 -32.19 41.59 26.18
N ASP A 514 -32.97 40.56 26.57
CA ASP A 514 -34.32 40.21 26.07
C ASP A 514 -34.47 40.24 24.52
N CYS A 515 -33.41 39.86 23.80
CA CYS A 515 -33.31 39.98 22.35
C CYS A 515 -32.70 38.72 21.69
N TRP A 516 -32.77 38.65 20.37
CA TRP A 516 -32.06 37.66 19.56
C TRP A 516 -30.71 38.23 19.11
N VAL A 517 -29.63 37.47 19.28
CA VAL A 517 -28.28 37.79 18.78
C VAL A 517 -27.79 36.70 17.84
N LEU A 518 -26.98 37.07 16.84
CA LEU A 518 -26.40 36.17 15.84
C LEU A 518 -24.87 36.23 15.91
N ASP A 519 -24.26 35.18 16.44
CA ASP A 519 -22.80 35.02 16.53
C ASP A 519 -22.42 33.57 16.17
N GLY A 520 -22.21 33.32 14.88
CA GLY A 520 -22.06 31.98 14.29
C GLY A 520 -23.34 31.10 14.33
N SER A 521 -24.26 31.39 15.23
CA SER A 521 -25.59 30.81 15.39
C SER A 521 -26.51 31.82 16.07
N TRP A 522 -27.82 31.62 16.00
CA TRP A 522 -28.78 32.44 16.74
C TRP A 522 -28.85 32.01 18.21
N TYR A 523 -28.89 32.99 19.11
CA TYR A 523 -29.12 32.82 20.54
C TYR A 523 -30.21 33.79 21.00
N LEU A 524 -30.94 33.42 22.03
CA LEU A 524 -32.02 34.21 22.62
C LEU A 524 -31.65 34.57 24.05
N LEU A 525 -31.57 35.85 24.37
CA LEU A 525 -31.13 36.34 25.67
C LEU A 525 -32.30 36.59 26.62
N GLY A 526 -32.07 36.39 27.92
CA GLY A 526 -32.97 36.78 29.00
C GLY A 526 -32.88 38.26 29.34
N GLN A 527 -33.73 38.71 30.28
CA GLN A 527 -33.76 40.09 30.76
C GLN A 527 -32.52 40.49 31.57
N ASP A 528 -31.77 39.51 32.06
CA ASP A 528 -30.45 39.67 32.69
C ASP A 528 -29.28 39.64 31.66
N GLY A 529 -29.56 39.28 30.41
CA GLY A 529 -28.58 39.07 29.34
C GLY A 529 -28.03 37.65 29.23
N SER A 530 -28.50 36.70 30.04
CA SER A 530 -28.06 35.30 29.98
C SER A 530 -28.63 34.58 28.75
N PRO A 531 -27.92 33.63 28.12
CA PRO A 531 -28.45 32.82 27.04
C PRO A 531 -29.52 31.83 27.53
N LEU A 532 -30.73 31.93 26.98
CA LEU A 532 -31.82 31.00 27.28
C LEU A 532 -31.62 29.65 26.58
N THR A 533 -32.13 28.60 27.20
CA THR A 533 -32.03 27.20 26.73
C THR A 533 -33.40 26.54 26.62
N GLY A 534 -33.45 25.37 25.98
CA GLY A 534 -34.64 24.54 25.83
C GLY A 534 -35.68 25.12 24.87
N TRP A 535 -36.93 24.69 25.03
CA TRP A 535 -38.07 25.21 24.28
C TRP A 535 -38.43 26.64 24.72
N GLN A 536 -38.42 27.57 23.78
CA GLN A 536 -38.77 28.98 24.00
C GLN A 536 -39.88 29.40 23.05
N ASN A 537 -40.94 30.02 23.58
CA ASN A 537 -41.97 30.69 22.77
C ASN A 537 -41.55 32.16 22.59
N ARG A 538 -41.60 32.65 21.35
CA ARG A 538 -41.53 34.08 21.01
C ARG A 538 -42.53 34.39 19.91
N GLY A 539 -43.45 35.32 20.18
CA GLY A 539 -44.49 35.73 19.21
C GLY A 539 -45.51 34.65 18.83
N GLY A 540 -45.61 33.55 19.58
CA GLY A 540 -46.44 32.39 19.23
C GLY A 540 -45.72 31.31 18.43
N ALA A 541 -44.51 31.59 17.92
CA ALA A 541 -43.62 30.58 17.36
C ALA A 541 -42.77 29.93 18.47
N TYR A 542 -42.49 28.63 18.30
CA TYR A 542 -41.65 27.86 19.22
C TYR A 542 -40.27 27.62 18.59
N TYR A 543 -39.23 27.81 19.38
CA TYR A 543 -37.83 27.63 19.02
C TYR A 543 -37.18 26.69 20.04
N TYR A 544 -36.13 25.98 19.65
CA TYR A 544 -35.35 25.15 20.57
C TYR A 544 -33.90 25.63 20.62
N LEU A 545 -33.46 26.02 21.82
CA LEU A 545 -32.11 26.48 22.11
C LEU A 545 -31.38 25.33 22.81
N ASP A 546 -30.19 24.98 22.30
CA ASP A 546 -29.40 23.85 22.77
C ASP A 546 -29.10 23.93 24.28
N PRO A 547 -29.45 22.91 25.10
CA PRO A 547 -29.25 22.96 26.56
C PRO A 547 -27.81 23.12 27.05
N SER A 548 -26.80 22.85 26.21
CA SER A 548 -25.37 22.93 26.57
C SER A 548 -24.70 24.23 26.14
N SER A 549 -25.22 24.90 25.11
CA SER A 549 -24.56 26.03 24.43
C SER A 549 -25.43 27.27 24.28
N GLY A 550 -26.76 27.12 24.37
CA GLY A 550 -27.75 28.16 24.08
C GLY A 550 -28.04 28.35 22.58
N ALA A 551 -27.34 27.64 21.68
CA ALA A 551 -27.46 27.85 20.24
C ALA A 551 -28.78 27.29 19.69
N MET A 552 -29.49 28.08 18.88
CA MET A 552 -30.74 27.68 18.24
C MET A 552 -30.54 26.51 17.27
N LYS A 553 -31.34 25.46 17.42
CA LYS A 553 -31.40 24.33 16.47
C LYS A 553 -32.27 24.66 15.26
N THR A 554 -31.97 24.04 14.13
CA THR A 554 -32.78 24.04 12.91
C THR A 554 -32.83 22.62 12.32
N GLY A 555 -33.81 22.33 11.45
CA GLY A 555 -34.02 21.00 10.88
C GLY A 555 -34.60 19.99 11.87
N TRP A 556 -34.20 18.72 11.74
CA TRP A 556 -34.66 17.62 12.59
C TRP A 556 -34.15 17.72 14.04
N LEU A 557 -35.08 17.75 15.00
CA LEU A 557 -34.81 17.67 16.43
C LEU A 557 -35.49 16.43 17.02
N LYS A 558 -34.75 15.64 17.82
CA LYS A 558 -35.35 14.61 18.68
C LYS A 558 -35.23 15.04 20.14
N THR A 559 -36.36 15.11 20.85
CA THR A 559 -36.40 15.40 22.29
C THR A 559 -37.58 14.67 22.92
N ASP A 560 -37.40 14.20 24.16
CA ASP A 560 -38.45 13.54 24.96
C ASP A 560 -39.07 12.28 24.32
N GLY A 561 -38.36 11.68 23.36
CA GLY A 561 -38.77 10.50 22.58
C GLY A 561 -39.30 10.84 21.19
N ASP A 562 -39.96 12.00 21.03
CA ASP A 562 -40.57 12.46 19.79
C ASP A 562 -39.57 13.15 18.83
N TRP A 563 -39.91 13.13 17.54
CA TRP A 563 -39.25 13.94 16.51
C TRP A 563 -40.06 15.20 16.22
N TYR A 564 -39.35 16.30 15.97
CA TYR A 564 -39.88 17.62 15.60
C TYR A 564 -39.08 18.15 14.41
N TRP A 565 -39.69 19.02 13.61
CA TRP A 565 -38.98 19.79 12.59
C TRP A 565 -39.00 21.28 12.88
N LEU A 566 -37.81 21.86 12.95
CA LEU A 566 -37.56 23.30 13.07
C LEU A 566 -37.21 23.84 11.68
N ASP A 567 -37.82 24.96 11.31
CA ASP A 567 -37.59 25.61 10.01
C ASP A 567 -36.10 25.88 9.76
N THR A 568 -35.58 25.47 8.60
CA THR A 568 -34.12 25.51 8.33
C THR A 568 -33.56 26.92 8.19
N THR A 569 -34.41 27.92 7.96
CA THR A 569 -34.02 29.33 7.83
C THR A 569 -34.32 30.13 9.09
N SER A 570 -35.47 29.89 9.73
CA SER A 570 -35.95 30.69 10.87
C SER A 570 -35.87 30.00 12.23
N GLY A 571 -35.66 28.67 12.29
CA GLY A 571 -35.67 27.89 13.54
C GLY A 571 -37.04 27.66 14.16
N ALA A 572 -38.12 28.22 13.59
CA ALA A 572 -39.47 28.06 14.11
C ALA A 572 -40.00 26.63 13.88
N MET A 573 -40.51 26.00 14.94
CA MET A 573 -41.14 24.67 14.89
C MET A 573 -42.34 24.66 13.92
N LYS A 574 -42.38 23.65 13.04
CA LYS A 574 -43.45 23.48 12.05
C LYS A 574 -44.52 22.49 12.53
N THR A 575 -45.74 22.72 12.06
CA THR A 575 -46.88 21.80 12.18
C THR A 575 -47.48 21.57 10.79
N GLY A 576 -48.20 20.47 10.59
CA GLY A 576 -48.69 20.04 9.28
C GLY A 576 -47.62 19.37 8.42
N TRP A 577 -47.78 19.43 7.09
CA TRP A 577 -46.86 18.83 6.13
C TRP A 577 -45.52 19.58 6.05
N VAL A 578 -44.43 18.81 6.07
CA VAL A 578 -43.03 19.26 6.02
C VAL A 578 -42.30 18.51 4.91
N TRP A 579 -41.48 19.22 4.13
CA TRP A 579 -40.53 18.63 3.18
C TRP A 579 -39.11 18.87 3.68
N ASP A 580 -38.33 17.81 3.87
CA ASP A 580 -36.97 17.91 4.45
C ASP A 580 -35.86 18.13 3.40
N GLY A 581 -36.21 18.02 2.12
CA GLY A 581 -35.28 18.01 0.99
C GLY A 581 -35.35 16.73 0.16
N ALA A 582 -35.83 15.62 0.74
CA ALA A 582 -35.91 14.30 0.11
C ALA A 582 -37.30 13.65 0.21
N ASN A 583 -38.02 13.81 1.33
CA ASN A 583 -39.35 13.22 1.53
C ASN A 583 -40.33 14.22 2.20
N TRP A 584 -41.63 13.90 2.11
CA TRP A 584 -42.68 14.54 2.89
C TRP A 584 -42.88 13.82 4.24
N TYR A 585 -43.17 14.60 5.28
CA TYR A 585 -43.45 14.15 6.64
C TYR A 585 -44.62 14.96 7.20
N TYR A 586 -45.34 14.43 8.19
CA TYR A 586 -46.42 15.16 8.85
C TYR A 586 -46.14 15.38 10.34
N MET A 587 -46.20 16.64 10.77
CA MET A 587 -46.10 17.08 12.15
C MET A 587 -47.51 17.37 12.70
N ASN A 588 -47.86 16.84 13.86
CA ASN A 588 -49.16 17.10 14.47
C ASN A 588 -49.26 18.53 15.05
N ALA A 589 -50.40 18.87 15.66
CA ALA A 589 -50.65 20.20 16.22
C ALA A 589 -49.67 20.61 17.36
N SER A 590 -48.96 19.65 17.95
CA SER A 590 -47.90 19.88 18.94
C SER A 590 -46.48 19.78 18.35
N GLY A 591 -46.36 19.74 17.02
CA GLY A 591 -45.08 19.66 16.30
C GLY A 591 -44.45 18.26 16.22
N ARG A 592 -45.11 17.22 16.77
CA ARG A 592 -44.57 15.86 16.81
C ARG A 592 -44.81 15.13 15.49
N MET A 593 -43.77 14.54 14.92
CA MET A 593 -43.84 13.72 13.71
C MET A 593 -44.81 12.54 13.90
N GLN A 594 -45.55 12.19 12.85
CA GLN A 594 -46.47 11.04 12.83
C GLN A 594 -45.91 9.89 11.97
N THR A 595 -46.41 8.68 12.20
CA THR A 595 -46.04 7.45 11.48
C THR A 595 -47.29 6.57 11.28
N GLY A 596 -47.26 5.64 10.31
CA GLY A 596 -48.38 4.78 9.96
C GLY A 596 -49.49 5.48 9.16
N TRP A 597 -50.71 4.94 9.24
CA TRP A 597 -51.89 5.50 8.56
C TRP A 597 -52.36 6.82 9.19
N LEU A 598 -52.29 7.89 8.41
CA LEU A 598 -52.75 9.23 8.77
C LEU A 598 -54.05 9.57 8.02
N ASN A 599 -55.09 9.98 8.75
CA ASN A 599 -56.33 10.51 8.17
C ASN A 599 -56.38 12.03 8.33
N LEU A 600 -56.46 12.75 7.21
CA LEU A 600 -56.68 14.19 7.15
C LEU A 600 -58.04 14.46 6.51
N SER A 601 -59.05 14.72 7.35
CA SER A 601 -60.40 15.13 6.94
C SER A 601 -61.10 14.17 5.96
N GLY A 602 -60.80 12.86 6.03
CA GLY A 602 -61.34 11.82 5.15
C GLY A 602 -60.35 11.30 4.12
N THR A 603 -59.28 12.05 3.81
CA THR A 603 -58.19 11.60 2.94
C THR A 603 -57.17 10.83 3.76
N TRP A 604 -56.87 9.59 3.36
CA TRP A 604 -55.85 8.75 4.00
C TRP A 604 -54.49 8.90 3.31
N TYR A 605 -53.44 8.88 4.12
CA TYR A 605 -52.04 8.89 3.71
C TYR A 605 -51.29 7.80 4.48
N TRP A 606 -50.29 7.19 3.86
CA TRP A 606 -49.33 6.34 4.58
C TRP A 606 -48.06 7.13 4.90
N LEU A 607 -47.64 7.06 6.16
CA LEU A 607 -46.31 7.47 6.60
C LEU A 607 -45.55 6.20 7.03
N ASP A 608 -44.32 6.01 6.57
CA ASP A 608 -43.52 4.84 6.92
C ASP A 608 -43.36 4.70 8.44
N THR A 609 -43.50 3.47 8.96
CA THR A 609 -43.56 3.21 10.40
C THR A 609 -42.22 3.34 11.11
N THR A 610 -41.11 3.35 10.37
CA THR A 610 -39.74 3.47 10.93
C THR A 610 -39.17 4.87 10.77
N SER A 611 -39.45 5.54 9.65
CA SER A 611 -38.87 6.83 9.27
C SER A 611 -39.85 8.00 9.28
N GLY A 612 -41.17 7.76 9.19
CA GLY A 612 -42.19 8.81 9.04
C GLY A 612 -42.33 9.40 7.64
N ALA A 613 -41.55 8.93 6.66
CA ALA A 613 -41.60 9.42 5.28
C ALA A 613 -42.91 9.00 4.57
N MET A 614 -43.53 9.93 3.85
CA MET A 614 -44.79 9.71 3.14
C MET A 614 -44.64 8.71 1.99
N GLY A 615 -45.47 7.67 2.01
CA GLY A 615 -45.54 6.66 0.97
C GLY A 615 -46.17 7.17 -0.32
N THR A 616 -45.61 6.77 -1.47
CA THR A 616 -46.20 6.95 -2.80
C THR A 616 -46.03 5.67 -3.61
N GLY A 617 -46.94 5.40 -4.55
CA GLY A 617 -47.03 4.11 -5.24
C GLY A 617 -47.58 3.00 -4.34
N TRP A 618 -47.16 1.76 -4.60
CA TRP A 618 -47.63 0.58 -3.86
C TRP A 618 -46.90 0.41 -2.52
N ILE A 619 -47.66 0.49 -1.43
CA ILE A 619 -47.24 0.23 -0.05
C ILE A 619 -47.70 -1.17 0.37
N TRP A 620 -46.86 -1.88 1.13
CA TRP A 620 -47.23 -3.12 1.81
C TRP A 620 -47.42 -2.84 3.30
N ASP A 621 -48.61 -3.16 3.83
CA ASP A 621 -48.90 -3.07 5.26
C ASP A 621 -49.66 -4.31 5.73
N GLY A 622 -49.18 -4.94 6.80
CA GLY A 622 -49.81 -6.02 7.59
C GLY A 622 -50.22 -7.33 6.90
N GLY A 623 -50.37 -7.35 5.57
CA GLY A 623 -51.03 -8.43 4.82
C GLY A 623 -51.72 -7.99 3.52
N ALA A 624 -51.71 -6.69 3.18
CA ALA A 624 -52.30 -6.17 1.96
C ALA A 624 -51.41 -5.12 1.26
N TYR A 625 -51.66 -4.92 -0.04
CA TYR A 625 -51.06 -3.85 -0.84
C TYR A 625 -52.05 -2.70 -1.00
N TYR A 626 -51.57 -1.47 -0.79
CA TYR A 626 -52.34 -0.23 -0.91
C TYR A 626 -51.65 0.71 -1.90
N PHE A 627 -52.40 1.39 -2.76
CA PHE A 627 -51.82 2.35 -3.71
C PHE A 627 -52.00 3.79 -3.21
N CYS A 628 -50.89 4.49 -2.98
CA CYS A 628 -50.88 5.93 -2.75
C CYS A 628 -50.50 6.68 -4.03
N ALA A 629 -51.18 7.79 -4.32
CA ALA A 629 -50.90 8.68 -5.43
C ALA A 629 -49.53 9.38 -5.29
N SER A 630 -49.13 10.15 -6.31
CA SER A 630 -47.89 10.94 -6.29
C SER A 630 -47.87 12.05 -5.23
N ASP A 631 -49.04 12.50 -4.78
CA ASP A 631 -49.28 13.42 -3.67
C ASP A 631 -49.63 12.69 -2.36
N GLY A 632 -49.44 11.36 -2.31
CA GLY A 632 -49.52 10.54 -1.10
C GLY A 632 -50.91 10.07 -0.68
N HIS A 633 -52.00 10.57 -1.29
CA HIS A 633 -53.34 10.12 -0.93
C HIS A 633 -53.60 8.68 -1.38
N TRP A 634 -54.23 7.87 -0.53
CA TRP A 634 -54.62 6.50 -0.85
C TRP A 634 -55.78 6.46 -1.86
N ILE A 635 -55.70 5.52 -2.81
CA ILE A 635 -56.73 5.25 -3.82
C ILE A 635 -57.24 3.80 -3.66
N ASP A 636 -58.56 3.64 -3.63
CA ASP A 636 -59.25 2.36 -3.74
C ASP A 636 -59.35 1.93 -5.22
N VAL A 637 -59.05 0.65 -5.52
CA VAL A 637 -58.86 0.15 -6.90
C VAL A 637 -59.62 -1.16 -7.09
N ASN A 638 -60.49 -1.20 -8.12
CA ASN A 638 -61.46 -2.27 -8.33
C ASN A 638 -61.29 -2.90 -9.73
N VAL A 639 -61.38 -4.23 -9.84
CA VAL A 639 -60.94 -5.03 -11.00
C VAL A 639 -62.08 -5.91 -11.54
N GLN A 640 -62.31 -5.97 -12.85
CA GLN A 640 -63.45 -6.72 -13.41
C GLN A 640 -63.10 -8.16 -13.85
N TRP A 641 -61.94 -8.41 -14.46
CA TRP A 641 -61.52 -9.77 -14.85
C TRP A 641 -60.41 -10.30 -13.93
N GLN A 642 -60.77 -10.56 -12.67
CA GLN A 642 -59.87 -11.04 -11.63
C GLN A 642 -59.14 -12.34 -12.01
N ASP A 643 -59.75 -13.20 -12.83
CA ASP A 643 -59.14 -14.43 -13.35
C ASP A 643 -57.95 -14.13 -14.26
N MET A 644 -58.13 -13.24 -15.24
CA MET A 644 -57.05 -12.78 -16.12
C MET A 644 -56.00 -11.95 -15.36
N PHE A 645 -56.41 -11.13 -14.38
CA PHE A 645 -55.49 -10.37 -13.54
C PHE A 645 -54.60 -11.26 -12.68
N ASN A 646 -55.14 -12.34 -12.09
CA ASN A 646 -54.35 -13.29 -11.32
C ASN A 646 -53.30 -13.96 -12.21
N TRP A 647 -53.69 -14.47 -13.38
CA TRP A 647 -52.76 -15.08 -14.34
C TRP A 647 -51.72 -14.11 -14.91
N ALA A 648 -52.01 -12.80 -14.95
CA ALA A 648 -51.02 -11.80 -15.38
C ALA A 648 -49.78 -11.80 -14.47
N GLN A 649 -49.94 -12.05 -13.16
CA GLN A 649 -48.84 -12.03 -12.18
C GLN A 649 -47.77 -13.08 -12.45
N ASP A 650 -48.16 -14.23 -13.02
CA ASP A 650 -47.28 -15.36 -13.36
C ASP A 650 -46.42 -15.13 -14.63
N TYR A 651 -46.64 -14.03 -15.37
CA TYR A 651 -45.89 -13.72 -16.60
C TYR A 651 -45.03 -12.46 -16.45
N SER A 652 -43.74 -12.58 -16.80
CA SER A 652 -42.85 -11.44 -16.97
C SER A 652 -43.01 -10.80 -18.35
N SER A 653 -42.49 -9.59 -18.56
CA SER A 653 -42.45 -8.94 -19.88
C SER A 653 -41.15 -8.14 -20.01
N ALA A 654 -40.67 -7.95 -21.24
CA ALA A 654 -39.47 -7.15 -21.53
C ALA A 654 -39.73 -5.63 -21.48
N THR A 655 -40.97 -5.23 -21.16
CA THR A 655 -41.43 -3.85 -21.08
C THR A 655 -42.36 -3.71 -19.88
N ASN A 656 -42.64 -2.48 -19.43
CA ASN A 656 -43.62 -2.23 -18.37
C ASN A 656 -45.08 -2.55 -18.76
N TYR A 657 -45.35 -3.12 -19.94
CA TYR A 657 -46.66 -3.60 -20.36
C TYR A 657 -46.69 -5.12 -20.57
N LEU A 658 -47.87 -5.71 -20.36
CA LEU A 658 -48.18 -7.12 -20.61
C LEU A 658 -49.58 -7.24 -21.21
N ILE A 659 -49.75 -8.04 -22.28
CA ILE A 659 -51.05 -8.33 -22.91
C ILE A 659 -51.41 -9.81 -22.71
N LEU A 660 -52.62 -10.07 -22.26
CA LEU A 660 -53.22 -11.40 -22.13
C LEU A 660 -54.46 -11.49 -23.05
N VAL A 661 -54.61 -12.60 -23.79
CA VAL A 661 -55.70 -12.84 -24.74
C VAL A 661 -56.35 -14.19 -24.44
N ASP A 662 -57.60 -14.14 -24.01
CA ASP A 662 -58.46 -15.30 -23.83
C ASP A 662 -59.24 -15.52 -25.14
N THR A 663 -58.85 -16.52 -25.93
CA THR A 663 -59.58 -16.81 -27.18
C THR A 663 -60.96 -17.41 -26.88
N GLN A 664 -61.07 -18.28 -25.88
CA GLN A 664 -62.29 -19.00 -25.54
C GLN A 664 -63.44 -18.05 -25.18
N ASN A 665 -63.18 -17.05 -24.33
CA ASN A 665 -64.17 -16.06 -23.90
C ASN A 665 -64.09 -14.74 -24.70
N CYS A 666 -63.22 -14.67 -25.72
CA CYS A 666 -63.04 -13.50 -26.59
C CYS A 666 -62.68 -12.20 -25.82
N ARG A 667 -61.73 -12.29 -24.88
CA ARG A 667 -61.26 -11.18 -24.03
C ARG A 667 -59.80 -10.81 -24.31
N VAL A 668 -59.44 -9.54 -24.11
CA VAL A 668 -58.06 -9.05 -24.08
C VAL A 668 -57.87 -8.18 -22.84
N GLY A 669 -56.98 -8.60 -21.94
CA GLY A 669 -56.54 -7.83 -20.78
C GLY A 669 -55.17 -7.20 -21.05
N ILE A 670 -55.00 -5.94 -20.65
CA ILE A 670 -53.74 -5.21 -20.76
C ILE A 670 -53.37 -4.65 -19.40
N TYR A 671 -52.15 -4.94 -18.97
CA TYR A 671 -51.62 -4.60 -17.66
C TYR A 671 -50.34 -3.77 -17.79
N TYR A 672 -50.07 -2.94 -16.77
CA TYR A 672 -48.85 -2.14 -16.64
C TYR A 672 -48.22 -2.35 -15.26
N GLY A 673 -46.89 -2.35 -15.19
CA GLY A 673 -46.15 -2.64 -13.96
C GLY A 673 -44.93 -3.51 -14.22
N ARG A 674 -44.78 -4.57 -13.42
CA ARG A 674 -43.68 -5.56 -13.51
C ARG A 674 -44.17 -6.94 -13.08
N TYR A 675 -43.36 -7.97 -13.33
CA TYR A 675 -43.61 -9.35 -12.85
C TYR A 675 -43.98 -9.38 -11.35
N GLY A 676 -45.04 -10.10 -10.99
CA GLY A 676 -45.59 -10.16 -9.64
C GLY A 676 -46.21 -8.86 -9.09
N ALA A 677 -46.29 -7.79 -9.90
CA ALA A 677 -46.89 -6.51 -9.54
C ALA A 677 -47.43 -5.78 -10.80
N TRP A 678 -48.32 -6.46 -11.53
CA TRP A 678 -49.07 -5.88 -12.64
C TRP A 678 -50.38 -5.26 -12.17
N ALA A 679 -50.76 -4.11 -12.71
CA ALA A 679 -52.05 -3.45 -12.52
C ALA A 679 -52.85 -3.39 -13.84
N PRO A 680 -54.19 -3.52 -13.83
CA PRO A 680 -55.00 -3.47 -15.05
C PRO A 680 -55.07 -2.05 -15.63
N VAL A 681 -55.01 -1.95 -16.95
CA VAL A 681 -55.03 -0.66 -17.69
C VAL A 681 -56.18 -0.60 -18.69
N LYS A 682 -56.41 -1.71 -19.41
CA LYS A 682 -57.52 -1.88 -20.35
C LYS A 682 -58.00 -3.33 -20.36
N GLU A 683 -59.32 -3.49 -20.43
CA GLU A 683 -60.01 -4.77 -20.59
C GLU A 683 -60.96 -4.62 -21.78
N PHE A 684 -60.81 -5.47 -22.80
CA PHE A 684 -61.49 -5.36 -24.10
C PHE A 684 -62.16 -6.67 -24.52
N ILE A 685 -63.34 -6.58 -25.14
CA ILE A 685 -63.91 -7.68 -25.92
C ILE A 685 -63.28 -7.68 -27.33
N CYS A 686 -62.91 -8.85 -27.84
CA CYS A 686 -62.28 -9.06 -29.14
C CYS A 686 -63.06 -10.06 -30.01
N SER A 687 -62.56 -10.34 -31.22
CA SER A 687 -62.98 -11.48 -32.04
C SER A 687 -61.73 -12.21 -32.55
N PRO A 688 -61.38 -13.37 -31.96
CA PRO A 688 -60.26 -14.20 -32.40
C PRO A 688 -60.62 -15.02 -33.65
N GLY A 689 -59.69 -15.87 -34.09
CA GLY A 689 -59.82 -16.75 -35.24
C GLY A 689 -61.02 -17.71 -35.16
N ALA A 690 -61.70 -17.90 -36.29
CA ALA A 690 -62.72 -18.94 -36.42
C ALA A 690 -62.09 -20.33 -36.21
N PRO A 691 -62.85 -21.38 -35.81
CA PRO A 691 -62.28 -22.72 -35.59
C PRO A 691 -61.57 -23.34 -36.81
N SER A 692 -61.89 -22.90 -38.02
CA SER A 692 -61.22 -23.27 -39.27
C SER A 692 -59.89 -22.53 -39.54
N THR A 693 -59.68 -21.40 -38.87
CA THR A 693 -58.49 -20.51 -38.97
C THR A 693 -58.21 -19.88 -37.59
N PRO A 694 -57.87 -20.70 -36.57
CA PRO A 694 -57.83 -20.27 -35.17
C PRO A 694 -56.68 -19.31 -34.88
N THR A 695 -56.82 -18.48 -33.84
CA THR A 695 -55.69 -17.69 -33.32
C THR A 695 -54.65 -18.61 -32.70
N VAL A 696 -53.37 -18.35 -32.98
CA VAL A 696 -52.23 -19.08 -32.41
C VAL A 696 -52.19 -18.92 -30.89
N LYS A 697 -51.96 -20.02 -30.16
CA LYS A 697 -51.87 -20.05 -28.69
C LYS A 697 -50.41 -20.22 -28.26
N GLY A 698 -50.01 -19.59 -27.16
CA GLY A 698 -48.64 -19.56 -26.67
C GLY A 698 -48.22 -18.21 -26.09
N GLN A 699 -46.91 -18.00 -25.96
CA GLN A 699 -46.32 -16.73 -25.55
C GLN A 699 -45.53 -16.11 -26.70
N PHE A 700 -45.79 -14.84 -26.98
CA PHE A 700 -45.26 -14.08 -28.11
C PHE A 700 -44.81 -12.69 -27.64
N THR A 701 -44.33 -11.85 -28.56
CA THR A 701 -43.96 -10.46 -28.28
C THR A 701 -44.44 -9.53 -29.40
N VAL A 702 -44.72 -8.27 -29.08
CA VAL A 702 -45.11 -7.27 -30.09
C VAL A 702 -43.96 -7.00 -31.07
N GLN A 703 -44.22 -7.20 -32.36
CA GLN A 703 -43.27 -7.07 -33.47
C GLN A 703 -43.53 -5.77 -34.26
N ASP A 704 -43.84 -5.84 -35.56
CA ASP A 704 -44.13 -4.66 -36.38
C ASP A 704 -45.54 -4.08 -36.17
N LYS A 705 -45.72 -2.84 -36.64
CA LYS A 705 -47.00 -2.12 -36.61
C LYS A 705 -47.19 -1.34 -37.90
N GLY A 706 -48.45 -1.13 -38.31
CA GLY A 706 -48.76 -0.26 -39.43
C GLY A 706 -50.20 0.24 -39.44
N TYR A 707 -50.44 1.29 -40.24
CA TYR A 707 -51.69 2.05 -40.20
C TYR A 707 -52.88 1.32 -40.83
N VAL A 708 -52.69 0.67 -41.98
CA VAL A 708 -53.75 -0.04 -42.71
C VAL A 708 -53.18 -1.23 -43.49
N PHE A 709 -53.97 -2.30 -43.63
CA PHE A 709 -53.68 -3.43 -44.53
C PHE A 709 -54.97 -4.09 -45.04
N GLY A 710 -54.89 -4.88 -46.11
CA GLY A 710 -56.00 -5.67 -46.67
C GLY A 710 -56.06 -5.63 -48.20
N HIS A 711 -56.83 -6.56 -48.77
CA HIS A 711 -57.13 -6.62 -50.21
C HIS A 711 -58.62 -6.94 -50.39
N GLY A 712 -59.40 -6.03 -51.00
CA GLY A 712 -60.86 -6.11 -51.05
C GLY A 712 -61.56 -5.70 -49.74
N TYR A 713 -60.80 -5.36 -48.70
CA TYR A 713 -61.23 -4.82 -47.41
C TYR A 713 -60.09 -3.99 -46.80
N SER A 714 -60.38 -3.21 -45.77
CA SER A 714 -59.38 -2.48 -44.98
C SER A 714 -59.47 -2.84 -43.50
N CYS A 715 -58.30 -3.06 -42.89
CA CYS A 715 -58.09 -3.25 -41.46
C CYS A 715 -57.13 -2.17 -40.96
N TYR A 716 -57.51 -1.43 -39.93
CA TYR A 716 -56.75 -0.29 -39.40
C TYR A 716 -55.99 -0.63 -38.11
N TYR A 717 -54.91 0.12 -37.87
CA TYR A 717 -54.08 0.11 -36.66
C TYR A 717 -53.58 -1.29 -36.28
N TYR A 718 -52.86 -1.95 -37.20
CA TYR A 718 -52.37 -3.30 -36.94
C TYR A 718 -51.13 -3.30 -36.05
N THR A 719 -51.08 -4.28 -35.14
CA THR A 719 -49.94 -4.58 -34.27
C THR A 719 -49.67 -6.07 -34.34
N GLN A 720 -48.55 -6.46 -34.94
CA GLN A 720 -48.12 -7.85 -35.10
C GLN A 720 -47.64 -8.42 -33.78
N PHE A 721 -47.93 -9.70 -33.53
CA PHE A 721 -47.34 -10.44 -32.41
C PHE A 721 -46.71 -11.78 -32.82
N TYR A 722 -47.12 -12.38 -33.94
CA TYR A 722 -46.48 -13.60 -34.46
C TYR A 722 -46.77 -13.79 -35.95
N ILE A 723 -45.78 -13.62 -36.84
CA ILE A 723 -45.93 -13.84 -38.30
C ILE A 723 -47.18 -13.09 -38.84
N ASP A 724 -48.18 -13.77 -39.41
CA ASP A 724 -49.40 -13.17 -39.96
C ASP A 724 -50.50 -12.90 -38.91
N TYR A 725 -50.21 -13.15 -37.62
CA TYR A 725 -51.14 -12.94 -36.51
C TYR A 725 -50.97 -11.52 -35.93
N LEU A 726 -52.01 -10.72 -36.11
CA LEU A 726 -52.06 -9.29 -35.80
C LEU A 726 -53.23 -8.99 -34.84
N PHE A 727 -53.04 -8.06 -33.91
CA PHE A 727 -54.16 -7.26 -33.39
C PHE A 727 -54.51 -6.21 -34.44
N HIS A 728 -55.79 -6.04 -34.78
CA HIS A 728 -56.23 -4.98 -35.70
C HIS A 728 -57.71 -4.63 -35.52
N SER A 729 -58.20 -3.58 -36.20
CA SER A 729 -59.62 -3.23 -36.17
C SER A 729 -60.53 -4.33 -36.74
N VAL A 730 -61.83 -4.26 -36.45
CA VAL A 730 -62.88 -4.89 -37.27
C VAL A 730 -62.75 -4.58 -38.77
N LEU A 731 -63.43 -5.33 -39.64
CA LEU A 731 -63.31 -5.17 -41.10
C LEU A 731 -64.09 -3.96 -41.61
N TYR A 732 -63.47 -3.20 -42.52
CA TYR A 732 -64.07 -2.08 -43.24
C TYR A 732 -64.05 -2.30 -44.74
N TYR A 733 -65.01 -1.71 -45.47
CA TYR A 733 -64.99 -1.70 -46.92
C TYR A 733 -63.74 -0.96 -47.40
N GLN A 734 -63.06 -1.52 -48.41
CA GLN A 734 -61.74 -1.07 -48.85
C GLN A 734 -61.66 0.46 -49.02
N ASP A 735 -60.61 1.03 -48.44
CA ASP A 735 -60.25 2.45 -48.45
C ASP A 735 -61.32 3.39 -47.85
N THR A 736 -62.15 2.88 -46.93
CA THR A 736 -63.17 3.66 -46.20
C THR A 736 -63.26 3.29 -44.71
N PHE A 737 -63.81 4.20 -43.90
CA PHE A 737 -64.24 3.91 -42.52
C PHE A 737 -65.68 3.37 -42.43
N ARG A 738 -66.25 2.83 -43.53
CA ARG A 738 -67.54 2.14 -43.50
C ARG A 738 -67.33 0.69 -43.07
N ILE A 739 -67.91 0.29 -41.94
CA ILE A 739 -67.81 -1.08 -41.42
C ILE A 739 -68.39 -2.08 -42.43
N GLN A 740 -67.63 -3.16 -42.67
CA GLN A 740 -68.02 -4.32 -43.48
C GLN A 740 -68.38 -5.53 -42.61
N ASP A 741 -67.59 -5.80 -41.55
CA ASP A 741 -67.95 -6.74 -40.48
C ASP A 741 -67.42 -6.23 -39.14
N GLY A 742 -68.32 -5.63 -38.35
CA GLY A 742 -68.05 -5.00 -37.06
C GLY A 742 -68.21 -5.91 -35.84
N ARG A 743 -68.42 -7.21 -36.03
CA ARG A 743 -68.82 -8.11 -34.92
C ARG A 743 -67.65 -8.46 -34.00
N LEU A 744 -67.88 -8.29 -32.70
CA LEU A 744 -66.99 -8.65 -31.59
C LEU A 744 -67.66 -9.70 -30.68
N GLY A 745 -66.88 -10.35 -29.81
CA GLY A 745 -67.33 -11.36 -28.85
C GLY A 745 -67.53 -12.76 -29.44
N GLN A 746 -66.93 -13.07 -30.59
CA GLN A 746 -67.12 -14.35 -31.28
C GLN A 746 -65.96 -14.71 -32.22
N HIS A 747 -65.79 -16.01 -32.48
CA HIS A 747 -64.69 -16.56 -33.28
C HIS A 747 -64.96 -16.35 -34.79
N LEU A 748 -64.42 -15.29 -35.38
CA LEU A 748 -64.74 -14.81 -36.74
C LEU A 748 -63.55 -14.37 -37.60
N SER A 749 -62.34 -14.31 -37.04
CA SER A 749 -61.16 -13.85 -37.79
C SER A 749 -60.52 -14.97 -38.62
N HIS A 750 -59.59 -14.60 -39.50
CA HIS A 750 -58.62 -15.52 -40.09
C HIS A 750 -57.33 -15.43 -39.27
N GLY A 751 -57.26 -16.15 -38.13
CA GLY A 751 -56.13 -16.16 -37.19
C GLY A 751 -55.95 -14.91 -36.31
N CYS A 752 -56.08 -13.70 -36.86
CA CYS A 752 -55.86 -12.43 -36.13
C CYS A 752 -56.78 -12.18 -34.91
N VAL A 753 -56.48 -11.15 -34.11
CA VAL A 753 -57.36 -10.68 -33.03
C VAL A 753 -58.02 -9.36 -33.46
N ARG A 754 -59.30 -9.42 -33.85
CA ARG A 754 -60.07 -8.22 -34.21
C ARG A 754 -60.54 -7.48 -32.97
N LEU A 755 -60.51 -6.15 -33.01
CA LEU A 755 -60.89 -5.24 -31.93
C LEU A 755 -61.75 -4.09 -32.46
N ALA A 756 -62.46 -3.40 -31.57
CA ALA A 756 -63.02 -2.08 -31.89
C ALA A 756 -61.89 -1.13 -32.33
N ILE A 757 -62.16 -0.21 -33.26
CA ILE A 757 -61.10 0.61 -33.89
C ILE A 757 -60.31 1.44 -32.88
N ASP A 758 -60.97 1.98 -31.85
CA ASP A 758 -60.31 2.75 -30.78
C ASP A 758 -59.42 1.88 -29.89
N ASN A 759 -59.82 0.61 -29.65
CA ASN A 759 -59.01 -0.35 -28.88
C ASN A 759 -57.79 -0.82 -29.68
N ALA A 760 -57.96 -1.09 -30.98
CA ALA A 760 -56.85 -1.38 -31.90
C ALA A 760 -55.89 -0.18 -31.97
N LYS A 761 -56.42 1.04 -32.12
CA LYS A 761 -55.62 2.28 -32.11
C LYS A 761 -54.89 2.45 -30.79
N TRP A 762 -55.54 2.22 -29.64
CA TRP A 762 -54.90 2.37 -28.34
C TRP A 762 -53.71 1.41 -28.17
N ILE A 763 -53.83 0.15 -28.61
CA ILE A 763 -52.71 -0.80 -28.65
C ILE A 763 -51.62 -0.33 -29.62
N TYR A 764 -51.99 0.16 -30.80
CA TYR A 764 -51.06 0.70 -31.80
C TYR A 764 -50.26 1.90 -31.27
N ASP A 765 -50.91 2.84 -30.59
CA ASP A 765 -50.31 4.05 -30.04
C ASP A 765 -49.42 3.77 -28.80
N ASN A 766 -49.92 2.99 -27.82
CA ASN A 766 -49.36 2.99 -26.46
C ASN A 766 -48.42 1.81 -26.15
N ILE A 767 -48.60 0.66 -26.81
CA ILE A 767 -47.86 -0.57 -26.43
C ILE A 767 -46.50 -0.62 -27.15
N PRO A 768 -45.36 -0.65 -26.43
CA PRO A 768 -44.04 -0.73 -27.06
C PRO A 768 -43.79 -2.07 -27.75
N ARG A 769 -42.87 -2.09 -28.72
CA ARG A 769 -42.34 -3.34 -29.29
C ARG A 769 -41.63 -4.14 -28.19
N GLY A 770 -41.67 -5.47 -28.28
CA GLY A 770 -41.11 -6.37 -27.27
C GLY A 770 -42.03 -6.64 -26.07
N THR A 771 -43.16 -5.94 -25.91
CA THR A 771 -44.20 -6.30 -24.92
C THR A 771 -44.62 -7.75 -25.09
N LYS A 772 -44.63 -8.54 -24.01
CA LYS A 772 -45.13 -9.93 -24.05
C LYS A 772 -46.64 -9.95 -24.34
N VAL A 773 -47.03 -10.87 -25.21
CA VAL A 773 -48.41 -11.22 -25.52
C VAL A 773 -48.61 -12.69 -25.17
N VAL A 774 -49.56 -13.01 -24.29
CA VAL A 774 -49.91 -14.39 -23.92
C VAL A 774 -51.30 -14.70 -24.47
N VAL A 775 -51.44 -15.81 -25.21
CA VAL A 775 -52.69 -16.20 -25.88
C VAL A 775 -53.05 -17.63 -25.53
N TRP A 776 -54.28 -17.88 -25.07
CA TRP A 776 -54.76 -19.22 -24.68
C TRP A 776 -56.20 -19.51 -25.12
#